data_AF-A0A1V5U3V3-F1
#
_entry.id   AF-A0A1V5U3V3-F1
#
_cell.length_a   1.000
_cell.length_b   1.000
_cell.length_c   1.000
_cell.angle_alpha   90.00
_cell.angle_beta   90.00
_cell.angle_gamma   90.00
#
_symmetry.space_group_name_H-M   'P 1'
#
loop_
_entity.id
_entity.type
_entity.pdbx_description
1 polymer ?
#
loop_
_entity_poly.entity_id
_entity_poly.type
_entity_poly.pdbx_seq_one_letter_code
_entity_poly.pdbx_strand_id
1 'polypeptide(L)'
;MRDRSRRIGALVLAALVLSGILSGCGAAGGAKEAPASPRPSVETARIGVMVGSATEPLAEELYPNAQIQRFNNFVDSAAALEAGKLDYAMMSYSNALRFVQSNKDMEIASDFLTDDEMCLGVAKTNPELYEKVAAEVDRLLADGSVDEMIARWIRPDASPYPSVELPMLAGAPAVKVAIVSSREPTSFLLNGQYAGLDVELICTALFNLGYRPEFLDMEFAAVPAAIESGKADMTLGMYNTPERAEKILFTAPYFPNPQVLLAMKEGGSAAGAGEGRPDVETARISVMVGSTNEQYAETHFPNAELQRFNNYVDSTAALAAGKVDYSMMDYISALRFARYDARLEIVSGFLTDEKMCLGVAKANPELFEKVAAELDRLIEDGTMADMLARWIRPDGSGYEPKEAPVLDGAPVVKVALVSSREPQVFVVNGEYAGLDIELIDTVLYNLGYRAEYLDMEFAAIPAAIESGKADMTLGMYSTPERAEKILFTTPYLSNPQVLLAMKKGGGAVEVSEGRPAVETSRISVMVGATNEQYAETHFPDADVQRFNNYVDSTAALLAGKLDYSMMDYVSALRFIKYNGELEIASDFLTDERMCLGVGKDYPELYEKVSAELDRLIANGTVEDMLARWIKPDGSDYEPKEVPVLEGAPVVKVAIASSREPQDFVLNGEYAGLDVELIGTVLYNLGYRPEFLDMEFAAVSAAIESGRAQMTLGMYYTAERAEKILFTNPFFSNPQVLIARKTNVEAGLEYNALAELSGKPVAALTGTIFDQIVLGVIPEAQLLYFNSSADELAALKNGKVDGVPFDEPVARLAVAINPELGILPELVAEDHYGISLVKDSPFTAQVNAALAAMRQDGTMQAMVDKWMGADDALKTLPELENAGENGVLRVVCYTGTEPMCYMKDGEIVGYDVELILRVAQTLGMKAEFISAEFGSMIPMLQSGKADLAAGCMSITDERKQQVDMSDAYYDGGVYIVVRKASAASAGVEKESFFTGIAASFERTFLTENRWELVVEGLGVTVLLAVCSGALGTVAGFGICMLRRGRSRAGHRKSAVFIRVIQGTPIVVLLMILYYIIFGKVDVAAVLVAILGFSLNFGAYVSEMMRAGIEAVDKGQIEAARALGFTKARTFWKITFPQAARHFLPVYKGEFISMVKMTSVVGYIAIQDLTKVSDIIRSRTLEAFFPLLATAFMYFLVANVLTLLLSRVEIKLDPKRRKRVMKGVVVQ
;
A
#
# COMPACT_ATOMS: atom_id res chain seq x y z
N MET A 1 55.14 16.08 -18.45
CA MET A 1 54.37 16.37 -19.69
C MET A 1 52.94 16.83 -19.40
N ARG A 2 52.18 16.17 -18.50
CA ARG A 2 50.80 16.56 -18.08
C ARG A 2 50.57 18.06 -17.82
N ASP A 3 51.55 18.75 -17.23
CA ASP A 3 51.42 20.17 -16.87
C ASP A 3 51.51 21.15 -18.09
N ARG A 4 52.17 20.77 -19.19
CA ARG A 4 52.14 21.56 -20.43
C ARG A 4 50.83 21.39 -21.21
N SER A 5 50.18 20.23 -21.12
CA SER A 5 48.87 19.99 -21.74
C SER A 5 47.76 20.79 -21.04
N ARG A 6 47.76 20.88 -19.70
CA ARG A 6 46.79 21.70 -18.95
C ARG A 6 46.79 23.17 -19.36
N ARG A 7 47.98 23.78 -19.51
CA ARG A 7 48.09 25.18 -19.97
C ARG A 7 47.62 25.40 -21.42
N ILE A 8 47.76 24.40 -22.29
CA ILE A 8 47.28 24.49 -23.68
C ILE A 8 45.75 24.34 -23.75
N GLY A 9 45.16 23.43 -22.96
CA GLY A 9 43.70 23.29 -22.86
C GLY A 9 43.01 24.58 -22.39
N ALA A 10 43.50 25.17 -21.29
CA ALA A 10 42.98 26.44 -20.77
C ALA A 10 43.11 27.60 -21.77
N LEU A 11 44.19 27.65 -22.56
CA LEU A 11 44.39 28.67 -23.60
C LEU A 11 43.45 28.50 -24.80
N VAL A 12 43.06 27.27 -25.15
CA VAL A 12 42.08 27.00 -26.21
C VAL A 12 40.67 27.39 -25.76
N LEU A 13 40.32 27.17 -24.49
CA LEU A 13 39.04 27.60 -23.92
C LEU A 13 38.95 29.13 -23.80
N ALA A 14 39.99 29.78 -23.27
CA ALA A 14 40.03 31.24 -23.10
C ALA A 14 39.94 32.01 -24.43
N ALA A 15 40.39 31.42 -25.54
CA ALA A 15 40.30 32.01 -26.88
C ALA A 15 38.86 32.04 -27.45
N LEU A 16 37.91 31.31 -26.86
CA LEU A 16 36.52 31.21 -27.34
C LEU A 16 35.53 32.13 -26.63
N VAL A 17 35.90 32.73 -25.49
CA VAL A 17 34.97 33.46 -24.59
C VAL A 17 35.06 35.01 -24.75
N LEU A 18 36.06 35.51 -25.49
CA LEU A 18 36.55 36.89 -25.36
C LEU A 18 35.81 37.94 -26.25
N SER A 19 34.47 37.89 -26.34
CA SER A 19 33.69 38.75 -27.25
C SER A 19 32.50 39.53 -26.67
N GLY A 20 32.36 39.71 -25.34
CA GLY A 20 31.24 40.50 -24.82
C GLY A 20 31.17 40.75 -23.31
N ILE A 21 32.05 41.60 -22.76
CA ILE A 21 31.86 42.23 -21.45
C ILE A 21 32.33 43.69 -21.50
N LEU A 22 31.45 44.66 -21.22
CA LEU A 22 31.79 46.02 -20.76
C LEU A 22 30.55 46.76 -20.23
N SER A 23 30.66 47.33 -19.02
CA SER A 23 29.73 48.28 -18.34
C SER A 23 28.28 47.80 -18.02
N GLY A 24 27.69 48.11 -16.86
CA GLY A 24 28.18 48.85 -15.69
C GLY A 24 27.16 48.85 -14.52
N CYS A 25 27.60 49.28 -13.33
CA CYS A 25 26.79 49.24 -12.09
C CYS A 25 25.63 50.26 -12.02
N GLY A 26 24.61 49.93 -11.21
CA GLY A 26 23.56 50.84 -10.70
C GLY A 26 22.81 50.16 -9.56
N ALA A 27 22.40 50.88 -8.51
CA ALA A 27 22.03 50.28 -7.22
C ALA A 27 20.63 50.64 -6.69
N ALA A 28 20.05 49.65 -5.98
CA ALA A 28 19.19 49.74 -4.78
C ALA A 28 17.81 50.43 -4.80
N GLY A 29 16.85 49.75 -4.14
CA GLY A 29 15.53 50.25 -3.75
C GLY A 29 14.41 49.30 -4.22
N GLY A 30 13.58 48.68 -3.38
CA GLY A 30 13.47 48.72 -1.92
C GLY A 30 12.01 48.90 -1.47
N ALA A 31 11.30 47.79 -1.26
CA ALA A 31 9.98 47.79 -0.62
C ALA A 31 9.83 46.50 0.20
N LYS A 32 9.37 46.63 1.46
CA LYS A 32 8.98 45.50 2.31
C LYS A 32 7.49 45.28 2.16
N GLU A 33 7.07 44.08 1.78
CA GLU A 33 5.81 43.52 2.24
C GLU A 33 6.12 42.40 3.24
N ALA A 34 5.28 42.24 4.25
CA ALA A 34 5.55 41.34 5.37
C ALA A 34 5.27 39.89 4.94
N PRO A 35 6.21 38.94 5.12
CA PRO A 35 5.93 37.54 4.84
C PRO A 35 4.89 37.00 5.85
N ALA A 36 4.01 36.13 5.38
CA ALA A 36 3.36 35.19 6.28
C ALA A 36 4.46 34.35 6.95
N SER A 37 4.43 34.25 8.27
CA SER A 37 5.54 33.68 9.04
C SER A 37 5.86 32.24 8.61
N PRO A 38 7.14 31.86 8.44
CA PRO A 38 7.51 30.45 8.41
C PRO A 38 7.11 29.79 9.75
N ARG A 39 7.11 28.44 9.81
CA ARG A 39 6.97 27.71 11.08
C ARG A 39 7.87 28.36 12.14
N PRO A 40 7.37 28.63 13.36
CA PRO A 40 8.24 29.03 14.45
C PRO A 40 9.35 27.99 14.59
N SER A 41 10.60 28.44 14.68
CA SER A 41 11.70 27.53 15.05
C SER A 41 11.31 26.83 16.36
N VAL A 42 11.48 25.52 16.44
CA VAL A 42 11.04 24.69 17.58
C VAL A 42 11.57 25.26 18.90
N GLU A 43 12.81 25.75 18.89
CA GLU A 43 13.48 26.54 19.95
C GLU A 43 12.68 27.73 20.51
N THR A 44 11.67 28.24 19.82
CA THR A 44 10.87 29.41 20.24
C THR A 44 9.37 29.16 20.21
N ALA A 45 8.97 27.92 19.91
CA ALA A 45 7.60 27.53 19.61
C ALA A 45 6.79 27.24 20.88
N ARG A 46 5.45 27.22 20.77
CA ARG A 46 4.56 26.66 21.78
C ARG A 46 4.46 25.16 21.58
N ILE A 47 5.08 24.38 22.46
CA ILE A 47 5.11 22.92 22.39
C ILE A 47 4.19 22.36 23.46
N GLY A 48 3.21 21.55 23.07
CA GLY A 48 2.38 20.79 24.01
C GLY A 48 3.06 19.48 24.42
N VAL A 49 3.08 19.21 25.72
CA VAL A 49 3.59 17.96 26.32
C VAL A 49 2.61 17.42 27.37
N MET A 50 2.64 16.11 27.61
CA MET A 50 1.83 15.46 28.64
C MET A 50 2.56 15.50 29.99
N VAL A 51 1.87 15.91 31.06
CA VAL A 51 2.45 16.03 32.41
C VAL A 51 2.90 14.65 32.94
N GLY A 52 4.11 14.58 33.49
CA GLY A 52 4.70 13.37 34.05
C GLY A 52 5.18 12.34 33.01
N SER A 53 5.04 12.66 31.73
CA SER A 53 5.53 11.83 30.62
C SER A 53 7.03 11.99 30.36
N ALA A 54 7.59 11.18 29.46
CA ALA A 54 8.97 11.39 28.99
C ALA A 54 9.11 12.65 28.11
N THR A 55 8.04 13.11 27.45
CA THR A 55 8.10 14.29 26.57
C THR A 55 8.24 15.61 27.34
N GLU A 56 7.87 15.66 28.61
CA GLU A 56 8.02 16.85 29.45
C GLU A 56 9.49 17.23 29.70
N PRO A 57 10.35 16.39 30.33
CA PRO A 57 11.76 16.71 30.49
C PRO A 57 12.51 16.74 29.15
N LEU A 58 12.15 15.88 28.20
CA LEU A 58 12.77 15.85 26.87
C LEU A 58 12.58 17.17 26.11
N ALA A 59 11.39 17.77 26.14
CA ALA A 59 11.15 19.05 25.50
C ALA A 59 11.88 20.21 26.21
N GLU A 60 12.05 20.14 27.54
CA GLU A 60 12.84 21.12 28.30
C GLU A 60 14.36 20.99 28.06
N GLU A 61 14.86 19.78 27.80
CA GLU A 61 16.26 19.52 27.44
C GLU A 61 16.58 19.88 25.99
N LEU A 62 15.78 19.40 25.02
CA LEU A 62 16.00 19.65 23.59
C LEU A 62 15.67 21.08 23.16
N TYR A 63 14.69 21.73 23.81
CA TYR A 63 14.18 23.04 23.41
C TYR A 63 14.05 24.00 24.60
N PRO A 64 15.16 24.33 25.29
CA PRO A 64 15.16 25.10 26.56
C PRO A 64 14.63 26.54 26.44
N ASN A 65 14.45 27.04 25.21
CA ASN A 65 13.92 28.37 24.92
C ASN A 65 12.43 28.36 24.49
N ALA A 66 11.82 27.17 24.34
CA ALA A 66 10.45 26.99 23.89
C ALA A 66 9.40 27.25 24.99
N GLN A 67 8.16 27.55 24.58
CA GLN A 67 7.03 27.73 25.50
C GLN A 67 6.32 26.39 25.72
N ILE A 68 6.83 25.61 26.67
CA ILE A 68 6.26 24.30 27.03
C ILE A 68 4.91 24.48 27.73
N GLN A 69 3.83 24.05 27.05
CA GLN A 69 2.48 23.96 27.60
C GLN A 69 2.17 22.52 28.02
N ARG A 70 1.57 22.37 29.19
CA ARG A 70 1.38 21.11 29.89
C ARG A 70 -0.09 20.69 29.85
N PHE A 71 -0.34 19.45 29.41
CA PHE A 71 -1.67 18.84 29.29
C PHE A 71 -1.76 17.56 30.11
N ASN A 72 -2.94 17.20 30.58
CA ASN A 72 -3.15 16.00 31.40
C ASN A 72 -2.99 14.72 30.57
N ASN A 73 -3.44 14.76 29.31
CA ASN A 73 -3.34 13.68 28.33
C ASN A 73 -2.88 14.25 26.97
N PHE A 74 -2.47 13.37 26.05
CA PHE A 74 -2.00 13.78 24.72
C PHE A 74 -3.14 14.19 23.77
N VAL A 75 -4.38 13.73 23.99
CA VAL A 75 -5.56 14.09 23.19
C VAL A 75 -5.87 15.59 23.32
N ASP A 76 -5.83 16.13 24.54
CA ASP A 76 -5.98 17.57 24.80
C ASP A 76 -4.85 18.38 24.16
N SER A 77 -3.61 17.86 24.18
CA SER A 77 -2.47 18.48 23.50
C SER A 77 -2.65 18.49 21.98
N ALA A 78 -3.18 17.40 21.40
CA ALA A 78 -3.43 17.28 19.97
C ALA A 78 -4.59 18.20 19.52
N ALA A 79 -5.68 18.24 20.29
CA ALA A 79 -6.80 19.17 20.09
C ALA A 79 -6.38 20.65 20.26
N ALA A 80 -5.41 20.94 21.13
CA ALA A 80 -4.84 22.29 21.26
C ALA A 80 -3.98 22.69 20.03
N LEU A 81 -3.31 21.74 19.38
CA LEU A 81 -2.60 21.94 18.11
C LEU A 81 -3.56 22.16 16.93
N GLU A 82 -4.63 21.34 16.82
CA GLU A 82 -5.75 21.55 15.88
C GLU A 82 -6.40 22.93 16.04
N ALA A 83 -6.61 23.37 17.28
CA ALA A 83 -7.15 24.68 17.60
C ALA A 83 -6.15 25.85 17.41
N GLY A 84 -4.91 25.60 16.99
CA GLY A 84 -3.87 26.61 16.79
C GLY A 84 -3.34 27.28 18.07
N LYS A 85 -3.65 26.69 19.24
CA LYS A 85 -3.18 27.14 20.56
C LYS A 85 -1.73 26.74 20.82
N LEU A 86 -1.26 25.71 20.11
CA LEU A 86 0.12 25.26 20.03
C LEU A 86 0.68 25.44 18.61
N ASP A 87 2.00 25.38 18.49
CA ASP A 87 2.72 25.32 17.23
C ASP A 87 3.17 23.87 16.92
N TYR A 88 3.50 23.10 17.97
CA TYR A 88 3.79 21.66 17.93
C TYR A 88 3.17 20.95 19.14
N ALA A 89 2.98 19.63 19.05
CA ALA A 89 2.77 18.77 20.22
C ALA A 89 3.76 17.60 20.16
N MET A 90 4.34 17.22 21.30
CA MET A 90 5.31 16.12 21.39
C MET A 90 4.65 14.87 22.01
N MET A 91 4.70 13.74 21.32
CA MET A 91 4.09 12.48 21.74
C MET A 91 4.77 11.26 21.09
N SER A 92 4.45 10.08 21.59
CA SER A 92 4.94 8.79 21.06
C SER A 92 4.53 8.58 19.59
N TYR A 93 5.42 7.97 18.80
CA TYR A 93 5.22 7.75 17.37
C TYR A 93 3.93 7.01 17.03
N SER A 94 3.56 5.96 17.77
CA SER A 94 2.30 5.24 17.56
C SER A 94 1.06 6.16 17.62
N ASN A 95 1.09 7.15 18.51
CA ASN A 95 -0.02 8.05 18.76
C ASN A 95 -0.01 9.19 17.73
N ALA A 96 1.18 9.68 17.38
CA ALA A 96 1.40 10.67 16.33
C ALA A 96 0.95 10.16 14.96
N LEU A 97 1.32 8.93 14.58
CA LEU A 97 0.97 8.31 13.30
C LEU A 97 -0.55 8.25 13.10
N ARG A 98 -1.25 7.66 14.09
CA ARG A 98 -2.71 7.56 14.08
C ARG A 98 -3.41 8.91 14.05
N PHE A 99 -2.90 9.89 14.81
CA PHE A 99 -3.44 11.24 14.82
C PHE A 99 -3.28 11.95 13.47
N VAL A 100 -2.11 11.81 12.84
CA VAL A 100 -1.79 12.38 11.52
C VAL A 100 -2.59 11.74 10.38
N GLN A 101 -2.84 10.43 10.43
CA GLN A 101 -3.73 9.77 9.47
C GLN A 101 -5.19 10.21 9.61
N SER A 102 -5.67 10.36 10.85
CA SER A 102 -7.03 10.83 11.14
C SER A 102 -7.23 12.30 10.77
N ASN A 103 -6.16 13.11 10.81
CA ASN A 103 -6.19 14.54 10.54
C ASN A 103 -5.33 14.93 9.34
N LYS A 104 -5.95 15.04 8.16
CA LYS A 104 -5.29 15.38 6.88
C LYS A 104 -4.46 16.67 6.91
N ASP A 105 -4.75 17.59 7.83
CA ASP A 105 -4.06 18.87 8.06
C ASP A 105 -2.85 18.78 9.01
N MET A 106 -2.48 17.59 9.51
CA MET A 106 -1.39 17.38 10.47
C MET A 106 -0.28 16.51 9.86
N GLU A 107 0.96 16.70 10.28
CA GLU A 107 2.10 15.85 9.91
C GLU A 107 3.01 15.60 11.12
N ILE A 108 3.76 14.49 11.05
CA ILE A 108 4.94 14.29 11.88
C ILE A 108 6.02 15.26 11.36
N ALA A 109 6.50 16.13 12.23
CA ALA A 109 7.32 17.29 11.91
C ALA A 109 8.75 17.22 12.48
N SER A 110 9.14 16.05 13.00
CA SER A 110 10.51 15.69 13.37
C SER A 110 10.79 14.24 13.01
N ASP A 111 12.07 13.90 12.92
CA ASP A 111 12.54 12.52 13.03
C ASP A 111 12.29 12.00 14.46
N PHE A 112 12.65 10.73 14.73
CA PHE A 112 12.62 10.17 16.08
C PHE A 112 13.55 10.94 17.02
N LEU A 113 13.01 11.43 18.13
CA LEU A 113 13.72 12.25 19.12
C LEU A 113 14.36 11.43 20.25
N THR A 114 13.99 10.16 20.36
CA THR A 114 14.46 9.20 21.35
C THR A 114 14.49 7.79 20.76
N ASP A 115 15.32 6.91 21.31
CA ASP A 115 15.26 5.46 21.07
C ASP A 115 14.43 4.76 22.17
N ASP A 116 13.28 5.34 22.51
CA ASP A 116 12.54 5.00 23.73
C ASP A 116 11.97 3.56 23.72
N GLU A 117 12.49 2.72 24.60
CA GLU A 117 12.03 1.34 24.80
C GLU A 117 11.01 1.22 25.95
N MET A 118 9.91 0.52 25.68
CA MET A 118 8.79 0.27 26.60
C MET A 118 9.01 -1.00 27.41
N CYS A 119 8.85 -0.88 28.73
CA CYS A 119 9.06 -1.95 29.69
C CYS A 119 7.83 -2.09 30.62
N LEU A 120 7.63 -3.28 31.19
CA LEU A 120 6.71 -3.44 32.33
C LEU A 120 7.45 -3.00 33.60
N GLY A 121 6.78 -2.17 34.41
CA GLY A 121 7.30 -1.68 35.68
C GLY A 121 6.73 -2.46 36.86
N VAL A 122 7.58 -2.92 37.78
CA VAL A 122 7.20 -3.59 39.02
C VAL A 122 7.74 -2.82 40.22
N ALA A 123 6.94 -2.65 41.27
CA ALA A 123 7.38 -1.94 42.48
C ALA A 123 8.58 -2.66 43.13
N LYS A 124 9.63 -1.92 43.53
CA LYS A 124 10.82 -2.48 44.21
C LYS A 124 10.54 -3.21 45.52
N THR A 125 9.34 -3.04 46.07
CA THR A 125 8.83 -3.79 47.23
C THR A 125 8.42 -5.24 46.90
N ASN A 126 8.29 -5.60 45.61
CA ASN A 126 7.83 -6.92 45.15
C ASN A 126 8.85 -7.62 44.21
N PRO A 127 10.10 -7.88 44.64
CA PRO A 127 11.12 -8.49 43.78
C PRO A 127 10.76 -9.91 43.29
N GLU A 128 10.01 -10.70 44.09
CA GLU A 128 9.55 -12.04 43.68
C GLU A 128 8.48 -12.00 42.57
N LEU A 129 7.71 -10.91 42.48
CA LEU A 129 6.77 -10.70 41.37
C LEU A 129 7.54 -10.28 40.12
N TYR A 130 8.55 -9.41 40.28
CA TYR A 130 9.42 -8.99 39.20
C TYR A 130 10.16 -10.15 38.53
N GLU A 131 10.80 -11.06 39.29
CA GLU A 131 11.52 -12.20 38.70
C GLU A 131 10.61 -13.10 37.84
N LYS A 132 9.37 -13.32 38.28
CA LYS A 132 8.37 -14.10 37.53
C LYS A 132 7.90 -13.39 36.26
N VAL A 133 7.56 -12.10 36.38
CA VAL A 133 7.08 -11.27 35.27
C VAL A 133 8.16 -11.10 34.21
N ALA A 134 9.40 -10.81 34.61
CA ALA A 134 10.51 -10.68 33.67
C ALA A 134 10.79 -11.99 32.92
N ALA A 135 10.81 -13.14 33.62
CA ALA A 135 11.02 -14.43 32.98
C ALA A 135 9.90 -14.82 32.00
N GLU A 136 8.65 -14.43 32.26
CA GLU A 136 7.52 -14.69 31.35
C GLU A 136 7.50 -13.73 30.16
N VAL A 137 7.85 -12.45 30.34
CA VAL A 137 8.06 -11.50 29.22
C VAL A 137 9.19 -12.00 28.32
N ASP A 138 10.33 -12.43 28.89
CA ASP A 138 11.45 -13.01 28.13
C ASP A 138 11.04 -14.27 27.34
N ARG A 139 10.12 -15.08 27.90
CA ARG A 139 9.58 -16.26 27.23
C ARG A 139 8.71 -15.88 26.02
N LEU A 140 7.77 -14.94 26.21
CA LEU A 140 6.86 -14.47 25.16
C LEU A 140 7.57 -13.67 24.05
N LEU A 141 8.69 -13.01 24.38
CA LEU A 141 9.60 -12.42 23.39
C LEU A 141 10.36 -13.51 22.61
N ALA A 142 10.83 -14.56 23.29
CA ALA A 142 11.60 -15.63 22.65
C ALA A 142 10.78 -16.59 21.79
N ASP A 143 9.46 -16.72 22.02
CA ASP A 143 8.55 -17.54 21.22
C ASP A 143 7.76 -16.74 20.16
N GLY A 144 7.96 -15.42 20.08
CA GLY A 144 7.32 -14.54 19.09
C GLY A 144 5.90 -14.09 19.45
N SER A 145 5.34 -14.53 20.58
CA SER A 145 3.98 -14.13 21.00
C SER A 145 3.81 -12.62 21.13
N VAL A 146 4.85 -11.90 21.58
CA VAL A 146 4.81 -10.43 21.67
C VAL A 146 4.82 -9.77 20.29
N ASP A 147 5.58 -10.29 19.33
CA ASP A 147 5.59 -9.76 17.96
C ASP A 147 4.22 -9.94 17.28
N GLU A 148 3.54 -11.07 17.54
CA GLU A 148 2.15 -11.26 17.09
C GLU A 148 1.18 -10.25 17.74
N MET A 149 1.33 -9.97 19.05
CA MET A 149 0.51 -8.96 19.75
C MET A 149 0.76 -7.56 19.16
N ILE A 150 2.01 -7.20 18.92
CA ILE A 150 2.38 -5.92 18.28
C ILE A 150 1.76 -5.85 16.89
N ALA A 151 1.88 -6.89 16.05
CA ALA A 151 1.26 -6.92 14.73
C ALA A 151 -0.28 -6.87 14.76
N ARG A 152 -0.92 -7.35 15.84
CA ARG A 152 -2.37 -7.23 16.07
C ARG A 152 -2.80 -5.81 16.43
N TRP A 153 -2.05 -5.06 17.24
CA TRP A 153 -2.48 -3.74 17.75
C TRP A 153 -1.81 -2.53 17.08
N ILE A 154 -0.65 -2.72 16.48
CA ILE A 154 0.23 -1.68 15.94
C ILE A 154 0.71 -2.11 14.54
N ARG A 155 -0.09 -1.77 13.52
CA ARG A 155 0.23 -2.07 12.12
C ARG A 155 1.09 -0.97 11.47
N PRO A 156 2.06 -1.32 10.59
CA PRO A 156 2.91 -0.32 9.91
C PRO A 156 2.14 0.67 9.04
N ASP A 157 1.05 0.24 8.41
CA ASP A 157 0.14 1.08 7.62
C ASP A 157 -0.91 1.81 8.49
N ALA A 158 -1.02 1.42 9.76
CA ALA A 158 -2.08 1.76 10.72
C ALA A 158 -3.52 1.62 10.14
N SER A 159 -3.70 0.72 9.19
CA SER A 159 -5.01 0.37 8.61
C SER A 159 -5.87 -0.37 9.63
N PRO A 160 -7.18 -0.10 9.70
CA PRO A 160 -8.11 -0.88 10.51
C PRO A 160 -8.48 -2.25 9.88
N TYR A 161 -7.97 -2.56 8.68
CA TYR A 161 -8.22 -3.78 7.91
C TYR A 161 -6.91 -4.57 7.69
N PRO A 162 -6.96 -5.91 7.62
CA PRO A 162 -5.77 -6.73 7.35
C PRO A 162 -5.25 -6.52 5.92
N SER A 163 -3.94 -6.68 5.72
CA SER A 163 -3.32 -6.72 4.40
C SER A 163 -3.66 -8.03 3.68
N VAL A 164 -4.57 -7.97 2.70
CA VAL A 164 -4.98 -9.15 1.92
C VAL A 164 -4.26 -9.16 0.57
N GLU A 165 -3.42 -10.17 0.33
CA GLU A 165 -2.85 -10.42 -1.00
C GLU A 165 -3.95 -10.94 -1.96
N LEU A 166 -4.37 -10.11 -2.90
CA LEU A 166 -5.40 -10.48 -3.88
C LEU A 166 -4.83 -11.43 -4.95
N PRO A 167 -5.42 -12.63 -5.16
CA PRO A 167 -4.87 -13.62 -6.08
C PRO A 167 -5.04 -13.18 -7.55
N MET A 168 -3.92 -13.11 -8.28
CA MET A 168 -3.84 -12.54 -9.64
C MET A 168 -3.21 -13.50 -10.66
N LEU A 169 -3.93 -13.82 -11.74
CA LEU A 169 -3.39 -14.59 -12.87
C LEU A 169 -2.87 -13.69 -13.99
N ALA A 170 -1.54 -13.51 -14.05
CA ALA A 170 -0.88 -12.81 -15.14
C ALA A 170 -1.12 -13.52 -16.49
N GLY A 171 -1.75 -12.83 -17.45
CA GLY A 171 -2.05 -13.35 -18.78
C GLY A 171 -3.38 -14.10 -18.92
N ALA A 172 -4.16 -14.25 -17.85
CA ALA A 172 -5.52 -14.77 -17.93
C ALA A 172 -6.48 -13.83 -18.72
N PRO A 173 -7.58 -14.37 -19.30
CA PRO A 173 -8.61 -13.54 -19.91
C PRO A 173 -9.22 -12.59 -18.88
N ALA A 174 -9.36 -11.32 -19.26
CA ALA A 174 -9.96 -10.30 -18.41
C ALA A 174 -11.50 -10.42 -18.42
N VAL A 175 -12.11 -10.20 -17.26
CA VAL A 175 -13.56 -10.05 -17.08
C VAL A 175 -13.82 -8.67 -16.51
N LYS A 176 -14.69 -7.88 -17.14
CA LYS A 176 -14.92 -6.49 -16.74
C LYS A 176 -15.88 -6.41 -15.57
N VAL A 177 -15.37 -6.03 -14.41
CA VAL A 177 -16.13 -5.93 -13.17
C VAL A 177 -16.47 -4.46 -12.94
N ALA A 178 -17.74 -4.09 -13.06
CA ALA A 178 -18.21 -2.80 -12.56
C ALA A 178 -18.13 -2.79 -11.03
N ILE A 179 -17.53 -1.73 -10.47
CA ILE A 179 -17.33 -1.55 -9.03
C ILE A 179 -17.65 -0.10 -8.65
N VAL A 180 -17.89 0.13 -7.36
CA VAL A 180 -18.09 1.46 -6.77
C VAL A 180 -17.13 1.61 -5.60
N SER A 181 -16.01 2.31 -5.80
CA SER A 181 -14.89 2.37 -4.85
C SER A 181 -15.10 3.26 -3.60
N SER A 182 -16.36 3.51 -3.23
CA SER A 182 -16.73 4.39 -2.11
C SER A 182 -17.66 3.71 -1.08
N ARG A 183 -17.72 2.38 -1.08
CA ARG A 183 -18.56 1.55 -0.19
C ARG A 183 -17.70 0.73 0.78
N GLU A 184 -16.90 1.41 1.59
CA GLU A 184 -16.17 0.76 2.70
C GLU A 184 -17.17 0.18 3.73
N PRO A 185 -17.03 -1.09 4.17
CA PRO A 185 -15.88 -2.01 3.97
C PRO A 185 -15.99 -2.98 2.78
N THR A 186 -17.04 -2.94 1.94
CA THR A 186 -17.22 -3.96 0.88
C THR A 186 -16.43 -3.68 -0.39
N SER A 187 -16.36 -2.42 -0.84
CA SER A 187 -15.60 -2.04 -2.03
C SER A 187 -15.10 -0.60 -1.91
N PHE A 188 -13.79 -0.43 -1.72
CA PHE A 188 -13.15 0.88 -1.51
C PHE A 188 -11.71 0.92 -2.03
N LEU A 189 -11.08 2.10 -2.02
CA LEU A 189 -9.63 2.23 -2.27
C LEU A 189 -8.87 2.29 -0.94
N LEU A 190 -7.96 1.34 -0.73
CA LEU A 190 -6.96 1.33 0.35
C LEU A 190 -5.59 1.49 -0.30
N ASN A 191 -4.84 2.52 0.09
CA ASN A 191 -3.50 2.84 -0.47
C ASN A 191 -3.44 2.84 -2.01
N GLY A 192 -4.51 3.30 -2.66
CA GLY A 192 -4.63 3.35 -4.13
C GLY A 192 -5.00 2.03 -4.82
N GLN A 193 -5.15 0.94 -4.08
CA GLN A 193 -5.61 -0.35 -4.59
C GLN A 193 -7.07 -0.62 -4.21
N TYR A 194 -7.81 -1.36 -5.03
CA TYR A 194 -9.14 -1.82 -4.67
C TYR A 194 -9.05 -2.82 -3.51
N ALA A 195 -9.87 -2.61 -2.48
CA ALA A 195 -9.93 -3.40 -1.26
C ALA A 195 -11.40 -3.57 -0.79
N GLY A 196 -11.62 -4.49 0.13
CA GLY A 196 -12.94 -4.80 0.68
C GLY A 196 -13.48 -6.18 0.27
N LEU A 197 -14.54 -6.61 0.95
CA LEU A 197 -15.18 -7.92 0.75
C LEU A 197 -15.50 -8.25 -0.71
N ASP A 198 -16.16 -7.34 -1.43
CA ASP A 198 -16.57 -7.54 -2.83
C ASP A 198 -15.32 -7.72 -3.73
N VAL A 199 -14.19 -7.11 -3.36
CA VAL A 199 -12.92 -7.18 -4.10
C VAL A 199 -12.20 -8.49 -3.83
N GLU A 200 -12.09 -8.92 -2.58
CA GLU A 200 -11.47 -10.22 -2.25
C GLU A 200 -12.27 -11.37 -2.85
N LEU A 201 -13.60 -11.33 -2.71
CA LEU A 201 -14.53 -12.33 -3.26
C LEU A 201 -14.38 -12.46 -4.78
N ILE A 202 -14.39 -11.35 -5.52
CA ILE A 202 -14.33 -11.41 -6.98
C ILE A 202 -12.95 -11.77 -7.52
N CYS A 203 -11.87 -11.29 -6.89
CA CYS A 203 -10.52 -11.69 -7.24
C CYS A 203 -10.37 -13.21 -7.06
N THR A 204 -10.83 -13.76 -5.94
CA THR A 204 -10.76 -15.19 -5.62
C THR A 204 -11.59 -16.03 -6.57
N ALA A 205 -12.86 -15.68 -6.78
CA ALA A 205 -13.74 -16.41 -7.68
C ALA A 205 -13.24 -16.41 -9.14
N LEU A 206 -12.77 -15.27 -9.65
CA LEU A 206 -12.21 -15.20 -10.99
C LEU A 206 -10.87 -15.93 -11.12
N PHE A 207 -10.00 -15.85 -10.10
CA PHE A 207 -8.73 -16.58 -10.07
C PHE A 207 -8.95 -18.10 -10.15
N ASN A 208 -9.84 -18.65 -9.33
CA ASN A 208 -10.17 -20.08 -9.31
C ASN A 208 -10.78 -20.55 -10.65
N LEU A 209 -11.52 -19.66 -11.33
CA LEU A 209 -12.09 -19.91 -12.66
C LEU A 209 -11.10 -19.68 -13.83
N GLY A 210 -9.86 -19.26 -13.56
CA GLY A 210 -8.83 -19.03 -14.58
C GLY A 210 -8.93 -17.69 -15.33
N TYR A 211 -9.61 -16.71 -14.73
CA TYR A 211 -9.80 -15.34 -15.23
C TYR A 211 -9.05 -14.32 -14.35
N ARG A 212 -9.08 -13.06 -14.75
CA ARG A 212 -8.67 -11.92 -13.89
C ARG A 212 -9.70 -10.78 -13.98
N PRO A 213 -9.98 -10.04 -12.89
CA PRO A 213 -10.83 -8.86 -12.96
C PRO A 213 -10.15 -7.72 -13.73
N GLU A 214 -10.94 -6.98 -14.49
CA GLU A 214 -10.64 -5.64 -15.00
C GLU A 214 -11.67 -4.70 -14.37
N PHE A 215 -11.28 -4.02 -13.28
CA PHE A 215 -12.19 -3.16 -12.53
C PHE A 215 -12.52 -1.89 -13.33
N LEU A 216 -13.82 -1.63 -13.46
CA LEU A 216 -14.40 -0.43 -14.06
C LEU A 216 -15.12 0.34 -12.96
N ASP A 217 -14.39 1.18 -12.24
CA ASP A 217 -14.96 2.02 -11.19
C ASP A 217 -15.88 3.10 -11.79
N MET A 218 -17.04 3.28 -11.17
CA MET A 218 -18.06 4.22 -11.60
C MET A 218 -19.07 4.52 -10.49
N GLU A 219 -19.80 5.63 -10.65
CA GLU A 219 -20.94 5.95 -9.79
C GLU A 219 -22.01 4.85 -9.83
N PHE A 220 -22.61 4.51 -8.68
CA PHE A 220 -23.56 3.40 -8.56
C PHE A 220 -24.70 3.47 -9.58
N ALA A 221 -25.23 4.66 -9.84
CA ALA A 221 -26.28 4.91 -10.83
C ALA A 221 -25.91 4.50 -12.28
N ALA A 222 -24.62 4.43 -12.62
CA ALA A 222 -24.15 4.00 -13.93
C ALA A 222 -24.03 2.47 -14.07
N VAL A 223 -23.93 1.73 -12.96
CA VAL A 223 -23.64 0.30 -12.94
C VAL A 223 -24.70 -0.54 -13.68
N PRO A 224 -26.02 -0.40 -13.44
CA PRO A 224 -27.02 -1.21 -14.15
C PRO A 224 -26.98 -1.02 -15.67
N ALA A 225 -26.75 0.22 -16.13
CA ALA A 225 -26.64 0.54 -17.55
C ALA A 225 -25.33 0.02 -18.17
N ALA A 226 -24.24 -0.03 -17.40
CA ALA A 226 -22.97 -0.62 -17.84
C ALA A 226 -23.09 -2.15 -18.07
N ILE A 227 -23.85 -2.85 -17.21
CA ILE A 227 -24.15 -4.28 -17.35
C ILE A 227 -25.13 -4.54 -18.51
N GLU A 228 -26.22 -3.76 -18.61
CA GLU A 228 -27.23 -3.89 -19.68
C GLU A 228 -26.63 -3.66 -21.08
N SER A 229 -25.68 -2.71 -21.20
CA SER A 229 -25.02 -2.39 -22.47
C SER A 229 -23.82 -3.29 -22.83
N GLY A 230 -23.41 -4.19 -21.93
CA GLY A 230 -22.18 -4.98 -22.09
C GLY A 230 -20.89 -4.16 -22.02
N LYS A 231 -20.93 -2.96 -21.40
CA LYS A 231 -19.72 -2.19 -21.06
C LYS A 231 -18.93 -2.87 -19.95
N ALA A 232 -19.65 -3.48 -19.00
CA ALA A 232 -19.12 -4.38 -17.97
C ALA A 232 -19.78 -5.75 -18.11
N ASP A 233 -19.05 -6.81 -17.75
CA ASP A 233 -19.52 -8.20 -17.83
C ASP A 233 -20.27 -8.61 -16.55
N MET A 234 -19.88 -8.05 -15.40
CA MET A 234 -20.45 -8.35 -14.08
C MET A 234 -20.28 -7.21 -13.05
N THR A 235 -20.98 -7.30 -11.92
CA THR A 235 -20.93 -6.38 -10.77
C THR A 235 -21.18 -7.14 -9.47
N LEU A 236 -20.68 -6.62 -8.35
CA LEU A 236 -21.00 -7.12 -7.00
C LEU A 236 -21.80 -6.07 -6.22
N GLY A 237 -22.18 -6.41 -4.99
CA GLY A 237 -22.84 -5.54 -4.04
C GLY A 237 -24.20 -5.00 -4.50
N MET A 238 -24.95 -5.74 -5.32
CA MET A 238 -26.20 -5.26 -5.91
C MET A 238 -27.41 -6.10 -5.50
N TYR A 239 -28.48 -5.44 -5.05
CA TYR A 239 -29.74 -6.09 -4.70
C TYR A 239 -30.55 -6.47 -5.94
N ASN A 240 -31.07 -7.71 -5.94
CA ASN A 240 -31.94 -8.28 -6.96
C ASN A 240 -33.37 -7.72 -6.85
N THR A 241 -33.64 -6.58 -7.49
CA THR A 241 -35.00 -6.03 -7.63
C THR A 241 -35.69 -6.58 -8.88
N PRO A 242 -37.04 -6.67 -8.93
CA PRO A 242 -37.75 -7.18 -10.11
C PRO A 242 -37.37 -6.47 -11.41
N GLU A 243 -37.20 -5.15 -11.39
CA GLU A 243 -36.77 -4.34 -12.54
C GLU A 243 -35.34 -4.70 -13.01
N ARG A 244 -34.41 -4.92 -12.07
CA ARG A 244 -33.03 -5.31 -12.41
C ARG A 244 -32.99 -6.75 -12.94
N ALA A 245 -33.80 -7.66 -12.40
CA ALA A 245 -33.91 -9.06 -12.84
C ALA A 245 -34.40 -9.21 -14.29
N GLU A 246 -35.15 -8.24 -14.83
CA GLU A 246 -35.51 -8.21 -16.25
C GLU A 246 -34.28 -8.03 -17.17
N LYS A 247 -33.17 -7.46 -16.66
CA LYS A 247 -32.01 -7.03 -17.45
C LYS A 247 -30.69 -7.72 -17.10
N ILE A 248 -30.51 -8.14 -15.85
CA ILE A 248 -29.28 -8.70 -15.28
C ILE A 248 -29.57 -10.15 -14.79
N LEU A 249 -28.58 -11.03 -14.83
CA LEU A 249 -28.64 -12.34 -14.17
C LEU A 249 -28.07 -12.19 -12.75
N PHE A 250 -28.84 -12.55 -11.72
CA PHE A 250 -28.39 -12.48 -10.32
C PHE A 250 -28.13 -13.88 -9.76
N THR A 251 -27.04 -14.01 -9.00
CA THR A 251 -26.73 -15.21 -8.22
C THR A 251 -27.72 -15.39 -7.07
N ALA A 252 -27.63 -16.52 -6.36
CA ALA A 252 -28.09 -16.57 -4.98
C ALA A 252 -27.44 -15.43 -4.17
N PRO A 253 -28.15 -14.86 -3.17
CA PRO A 253 -27.55 -13.85 -2.30
C PRO A 253 -26.46 -14.46 -1.42
N TYR A 254 -25.34 -13.76 -1.29
CA TYR A 254 -24.16 -14.23 -0.54
C TYR A 254 -24.03 -13.61 0.86
N PHE A 255 -24.70 -12.49 1.13
CA PHE A 255 -24.65 -11.82 2.45
C PHE A 255 -25.89 -10.91 2.67
N PRO A 256 -26.55 -10.91 3.85
CA PRO A 256 -27.61 -9.96 4.19
C PRO A 256 -27.03 -8.58 4.54
N ASN A 257 -27.54 -7.51 3.92
CA ASN A 257 -27.07 -6.15 4.17
C ASN A 257 -28.26 -5.16 4.14
N PRO A 258 -29.02 -5.04 5.24
CA PRO A 258 -30.22 -4.21 5.29
C PRO A 258 -29.91 -2.71 5.35
N GLN A 259 -30.87 -1.85 5.01
CA GLN A 259 -30.74 -0.39 5.14
C GLN A 259 -31.09 0.09 6.56
N VAL A 260 -30.43 1.16 7.02
CA VAL A 260 -30.67 1.83 8.32
C VAL A 260 -30.56 3.36 8.19
N LEU A 261 -30.99 4.09 9.23
CA LEU A 261 -30.76 5.54 9.40
C LEU A 261 -29.62 5.82 10.37
N LEU A 262 -28.68 6.67 9.94
CA LEU A 262 -27.60 7.23 10.75
C LEU A 262 -27.92 8.69 11.12
N ALA A 263 -27.68 9.10 12.36
CA ALA A 263 -27.93 10.45 12.89
C ALA A 263 -26.75 10.97 13.73
N MET A 264 -26.80 12.23 14.15
CA MET A 264 -25.87 12.84 15.12
C MET A 264 -26.42 12.73 16.55
N LYS A 265 -25.60 12.23 17.49
CA LYS A 265 -25.83 12.27 18.95
C LYS A 265 -25.90 13.73 19.41
N GLU A 266 -27.04 14.16 19.94
CA GLU A 266 -27.22 15.57 20.33
C GLU A 266 -26.39 15.99 21.56
N GLY A 267 -25.72 17.13 21.44
CA GLY A 267 -24.95 17.75 22.50
C GLY A 267 -25.81 18.42 23.58
N GLY A 268 -26.27 17.64 24.56
CA GLY A 268 -26.80 18.14 25.83
C GLY A 268 -28.22 18.70 25.79
N SER A 269 -29.19 17.86 26.17
CA SER A 269 -30.63 18.15 26.41
C SER A 269 -31.64 17.62 25.36
N ALA A 270 -31.65 16.30 25.17
CA ALA A 270 -32.89 15.52 25.01
C ALA A 270 -32.83 14.36 26.04
N ALA A 271 -33.83 14.00 26.85
CA ALA A 271 -35.28 14.13 26.74
C ALA A 271 -35.89 13.37 25.55
N GLY A 272 -35.53 12.10 25.38
CA GLY A 272 -36.10 11.28 24.29
C GLY A 272 -35.68 9.81 24.16
N ALA A 273 -34.98 9.20 25.11
CA ALA A 273 -34.66 7.76 25.07
C ALA A 273 -35.88 6.88 25.45
N GLY A 274 -36.96 7.00 24.68
CA GLY A 274 -38.19 6.24 24.89
C GLY A 274 -39.09 6.24 23.66
N GLU A 275 -39.51 5.04 23.25
CA GLU A 275 -40.69 4.73 22.42
C GLU A 275 -41.07 5.78 21.35
N GLY A 276 -40.11 6.13 20.48
CA GLY A 276 -40.35 6.98 19.32
C GLY A 276 -39.66 6.39 18.10
N ARG A 277 -40.41 6.14 17.02
CA ARG A 277 -39.79 6.07 15.70
C ARG A 277 -39.15 7.44 15.44
N PRO A 278 -37.95 7.52 14.82
CA PRO A 278 -37.43 8.81 14.38
C PRO A 278 -38.48 9.51 13.51
N ASP A 279 -38.70 10.81 13.72
CA ASP A 279 -39.67 11.59 12.93
C ASP A 279 -39.09 11.83 11.52
N VAL A 280 -39.24 10.80 10.70
CA VAL A 280 -38.86 10.77 9.29
C VAL A 280 -39.90 11.42 8.38
N GLU A 281 -41.08 11.76 8.91
CA GLU A 281 -42.22 12.26 8.13
C GLU A 281 -41.96 13.67 7.56
N THR A 282 -41.06 14.45 8.19
CA THR A 282 -40.67 15.80 7.72
C THR A 282 -39.17 16.07 7.70
N ALA A 283 -38.35 15.05 7.98
CA ALA A 283 -36.90 15.19 8.07
C ALA A 283 -36.22 15.36 6.69
N ARG A 284 -35.03 15.96 6.70
CA ARG A 284 -34.11 15.95 5.55
C ARG A 284 -33.32 14.64 5.60
N ILE A 285 -33.55 13.75 4.64
CA ILE A 285 -32.92 12.42 4.60
C ILE A 285 -31.98 12.37 3.40
N SER A 286 -30.70 12.07 3.62
CA SER A 286 -29.79 11.79 2.51
C SER A 286 -29.92 10.35 2.00
N VAL A 287 -29.91 10.22 0.67
CA VAL A 287 -30.01 8.95 -0.07
C VAL A 287 -29.00 8.93 -1.22
N MET A 288 -28.56 7.73 -1.62
CA MET A 288 -27.64 7.52 -2.74
C MET A 288 -28.40 7.42 -4.07
N VAL A 289 -28.00 8.19 -5.09
CA VAL A 289 -28.64 8.21 -6.41
C VAL A 289 -28.64 6.84 -7.09
N GLY A 290 -29.79 6.37 -7.54
CA GLY A 290 -29.99 5.09 -8.24
C GLY A 290 -29.96 3.85 -7.34
N SER A 291 -29.80 4.04 -6.02
CA SER A 291 -29.76 2.97 -5.03
C SER A 291 -31.15 2.50 -4.61
N THR A 292 -31.21 1.43 -3.82
CA THR A 292 -32.47 0.98 -3.22
C THR A 292 -32.87 1.77 -1.98
N ASN A 293 -31.94 2.46 -1.29
CA ASN A 293 -32.34 3.39 -0.23
C ASN A 293 -33.10 4.61 -0.76
N GLU A 294 -32.75 5.11 -1.95
CA GLU A 294 -33.55 6.13 -2.65
C GLU A 294 -34.97 5.62 -2.94
N GLN A 295 -35.10 4.45 -3.58
CA GLN A 295 -36.40 3.84 -3.90
C GLN A 295 -37.25 3.55 -2.66
N TYR A 296 -36.63 3.08 -1.58
CA TYR A 296 -37.30 2.82 -0.31
C TYR A 296 -37.77 4.12 0.33
N ALA A 297 -36.92 5.15 0.40
CA ALA A 297 -37.26 6.44 1.00
C ALA A 297 -38.36 7.17 0.21
N GLU A 298 -38.33 7.14 -1.13
CA GLU A 298 -39.41 7.68 -1.97
C GLU A 298 -40.76 6.99 -1.74
N THR A 299 -40.73 5.70 -1.38
CA THR A 299 -41.95 4.88 -1.16
C THR A 299 -42.49 4.99 0.28
N HIS A 300 -41.61 4.98 1.28
CA HIS A 300 -41.97 4.87 2.70
C HIS A 300 -41.89 6.19 3.47
N PHE A 301 -41.12 7.17 2.96
CA PHE A 301 -40.99 8.52 3.53
C PHE A 301 -41.43 9.61 2.52
N PRO A 302 -42.64 9.52 1.93
CA PRO A 302 -43.06 10.39 0.81
C PRO A 302 -43.20 11.88 1.17
N ASN A 303 -43.14 12.21 2.46
CA ASN A 303 -43.24 13.57 3.00
C ASN A 303 -41.86 14.16 3.41
N ALA A 304 -40.78 13.34 3.39
CA ALA A 304 -39.42 13.75 3.74
C ALA A 304 -38.74 14.59 2.64
N GLU A 305 -37.80 15.45 3.03
CA GLU A 305 -36.95 16.18 2.07
C GLU A 305 -35.74 15.30 1.68
N LEU A 306 -35.87 14.56 0.58
CA LEU A 306 -34.81 13.65 0.12
C LEU A 306 -33.67 14.41 -0.59
N GLN A 307 -32.51 14.49 0.07
CA GLN A 307 -31.30 15.05 -0.51
C GLN A 307 -30.43 13.95 -1.13
N ARG A 308 -30.14 14.09 -2.43
CA ARG A 308 -29.46 13.06 -3.22
C ARG A 308 -27.96 13.28 -3.27
N PHE A 309 -27.20 12.23 -2.98
CA PHE A 309 -25.73 12.21 -3.03
C PHE A 309 -25.25 11.04 -3.89
N ASN A 310 -24.04 11.16 -4.43
CA ASN A 310 -23.43 10.11 -5.25
C ASN A 310 -22.82 8.97 -4.42
N ASN A 311 -22.28 9.30 -3.24
CA ASN A 311 -21.57 8.38 -2.35
C ASN A 311 -21.93 8.62 -0.87
N TYR A 312 -21.61 7.66 0.00
CA TYR A 312 -21.90 7.75 1.43
C TYR A 312 -20.99 8.70 2.22
N VAL A 313 -19.82 9.07 1.68
CA VAL A 313 -18.88 10.01 2.32
C VAL A 313 -19.44 11.43 2.28
N ASP A 314 -19.93 11.89 1.14
CA ASP A 314 -20.61 13.19 1.01
C ASP A 314 -21.92 13.23 1.82
N SER A 315 -22.64 12.09 1.85
CA SER A 315 -23.86 11.92 2.64
C SER A 315 -23.61 12.09 4.15
N THR A 316 -22.56 11.46 4.69
CA THR A 316 -22.18 11.60 6.11
C THR A 316 -21.53 12.95 6.42
N ALA A 317 -20.76 13.53 5.50
CA ALA A 317 -20.26 14.90 5.63
C ALA A 317 -21.39 15.93 5.66
N ALA A 318 -22.49 15.69 4.92
CA ALA A 318 -23.69 16.52 4.97
C ALA A 318 -24.43 16.38 6.30
N LEU A 319 -24.51 15.17 6.86
CA LEU A 319 -25.08 14.89 8.18
C LEU A 319 -24.28 15.58 9.30
N ALA A 320 -22.96 15.41 9.32
CA ALA A 320 -22.06 16.06 10.28
C ALA A 320 -22.07 17.60 10.16
N ALA A 321 -22.41 18.15 8.98
CA ALA A 321 -22.60 19.58 8.75
C ALA A 321 -24.03 20.08 9.03
N GLY A 322 -24.95 19.23 9.51
CA GLY A 322 -26.35 19.58 9.79
C GLY A 322 -27.18 19.95 8.55
N LYS A 323 -26.73 19.56 7.35
CA LYS A 323 -27.43 19.80 6.08
C LYS A 323 -28.58 18.82 5.86
N VAL A 324 -28.43 17.60 6.40
CA VAL A 324 -29.48 16.59 6.54
C VAL A 324 -29.62 16.20 8.01
N ASP A 325 -30.77 15.63 8.38
CA ASP A 325 -31.10 15.19 9.73
C ASP A 325 -30.80 13.68 9.91
N TYR A 326 -30.99 12.90 8.85
CA TYR A 326 -30.63 11.47 8.80
C TYR A 326 -29.92 11.13 7.49
N SER A 327 -29.02 10.14 7.52
CA SER A 327 -28.46 9.51 6.33
C SER A 327 -28.93 8.06 6.24
N MET A 328 -29.62 7.71 5.15
CA MET A 328 -30.04 6.33 4.90
C MET A 328 -28.96 5.59 4.09
N MET A 329 -28.50 4.44 4.60
CA MET A 329 -27.44 3.65 3.97
C MET A 329 -27.46 2.18 4.42
N ASP A 330 -26.63 1.37 3.77
CA ASP A 330 -26.42 -0.03 4.14
C ASP A 330 -25.87 -0.17 5.58
N TYR A 331 -26.35 -1.15 6.34
CA TYR A 331 -26.04 -1.35 7.76
C TYR A 331 -24.54 -1.43 8.06
N ILE A 332 -23.79 -2.22 7.28
CA ILE A 332 -22.33 -2.37 7.47
C ILE A 332 -21.57 -1.06 7.20
N SER A 333 -22.05 -0.23 6.28
CA SER A 333 -21.53 1.11 6.01
C SER A 333 -21.84 2.04 7.19
N ALA A 334 -23.06 1.95 7.73
CA ALA A 334 -23.49 2.76 8.88
C ALA A 334 -22.68 2.43 10.15
N LEU A 335 -22.43 1.13 10.43
CA LEU A 335 -21.54 0.69 11.51
C LEU A 335 -20.14 1.31 11.36
N ARG A 336 -19.58 1.26 10.15
CA ARG A 336 -18.27 1.86 9.83
C ARG A 336 -18.24 3.35 10.15
N PHE A 337 -19.25 4.13 9.72
CA PHE A 337 -19.28 5.57 10.02
C PHE A 337 -19.54 5.89 11.50
N ALA A 338 -20.42 5.14 12.18
CA ALA A 338 -20.67 5.28 13.62
C ALA A 338 -19.45 4.94 14.50
N ARG A 339 -18.57 4.06 14.01
CA ARG A 339 -17.31 3.69 14.69
C ARG A 339 -16.26 4.80 14.62
N TYR A 340 -16.06 5.44 13.46
CA TYR A 340 -15.00 6.45 13.28
C TYR A 340 -15.41 7.88 13.65
N ASP A 341 -16.70 8.17 13.72
CA ASP A 341 -17.21 9.41 14.30
C ASP A 341 -18.10 9.07 15.50
N ALA A 342 -17.53 9.18 16.71
CA ALA A 342 -18.24 8.89 17.95
C ALA A 342 -19.49 9.77 18.17
N ARG A 343 -19.67 10.84 17.39
CA ARG A 343 -20.87 11.69 17.36
C ARG A 343 -22.00 11.10 16.52
N LEU A 344 -21.77 10.04 15.75
CA LEU A 344 -22.79 9.38 14.93
C LEU A 344 -23.38 8.16 15.65
N GLU A 345 -24.65 7.89 15.38
CA GLU A 345 -25.37 6.70 15.86
C GLU A 345 -26.40 6.19 14.86
N ILE A 346 -26.68 4.88 14.91
CA ILE A 346 -27.75 4.25 14.14
C ILE A 346 -29.05 4.40 14.95
N VAL A 347 -30.04 5.08 14.38
CA VAL A 347 -31.30 5.45 15.08
C VAL A 347 -32.53 4.67 14.60
N SER A 348 -32.34 3.67 13.74
CA SER A 348 -33.40 2.79 13.27
C SER A 348 -33.03 1.32 13.42
N GLY A 349 -34.04 0.46 13.53
CA GLY A 349 -33.88 -0.95 13.16
C GLY A 349 -33.66 -1.11 11.65
N PHE A 350 -33.56 -2.35 11.20
CA PHE A 350 -33.47 -2.69 9.78
C PHE A 350 -34.75 -2.27 9.03
N LEU A 351 -34.58 -1.47 7.98
CA LEU A 351 -35.67 -0.94 7.16
C LEU A 351 -36.04 -1.92 6.02
N THR A 352 -35.09 -2.75 5.59
CA THR A 352 -35.22 -3.71 4.49
C THR A 352 -34.74 -5.11 4.88
N ASP A 353 -35.21 -6.15 4.20
CA ASP A 353 -34.63 -7.52 4.23
C ASP A 353 -33.71 -7.73 3.00
N GLU A 354 -32.83 -6.76 2.75
CA GLU A 354 -32.01 -6.74 1.53
C GLU A 354 -30.79 -7.65 1.62
N LYS A 355 -30.57 -8.42 0.55
CA LYS A 355 -29.54 -9.47 0.49
C LYS A 355 -28.72 -9.27 -0.78
N MET A 356 -27.40 -9.14 -0.59
CA MET A 356 -26.44 -8.79 -1.63
C MET A 356 -26.30 -9.94 -2.62
N CYS A 357 -26.47 -9.64 -3.92
CA CYS A 357 -26.26 -10.58 -5.01
C CYS A 357 -25.12 -10.09 -5.92
N LEU A 358 -24.54 -11.04 -6.65
CA LEU A 358 -23.65 -10.76 -7.76
C LEU A 358 -24.47 -10.71 -9.04
N GLY A 359 -24.26 -9.68 -9.87
CA GLY A 359 -24.96 -9.47 -11.13
C GLY A 359 -24.06 -9.75 -12.34
N VAL A 360 -24.51 -10.53 -13.32
CA VAL A 360 -23.82 -10.81 -14.59
C VAL A 360 -24.67 -10.36 -15.77
N ALA A 361 -24.04 -9.82 -16.81
CA ALA A 361 -24.73 -9.41 -18.03
C ALA A 361 -25.45 -10.59 -18.70
N LYS A 362 -26.71 -10.42 -19.11
CA LYS A 362 -27.50 -11.46 -19.81
C LYS A 362 -26.90 -11.94 -21.13
N ALA A 363 -25.92 -11.21 -21.67
CA ALA A 363 -25.12 -11.63 -22.83
C ALA A 363 -24.13 -12.78 -22.51
N ASN A 364 -23.76 -12.97 -21.24
CA ASN A 364 -22.72 -13.88 -20.78
C ASN A 364 -23.25 -15.00 -19.83
N PRO A 365 -24.25 -15.81 -20.23
CA PRO A 365 -24.82 -16.85 -19.34
C PRO A 365 -23.79 -17.92 -18.93
N GLU A 366 -22.77 -18.20 -19.75
CA GLU A 366 -21.71 -19.16 -19.37
C GLU A 366 -20.83 -18.63 -18.22
N LEU A 367 -20.58 -17.32 -18.16
CA LEU A 367 -19.87 -16.68 -17.06
C LEU A 367 -20.73 -16.72 -15.79
N PHE A 368 -22.05 -16.49 -15.93
CA PHE A 368 -22.99 -16.57 -14.83
C PHE A 368 -22.99 -17.95 -14.15
N GLU A 369 -23.15 -19.04 -14.91
CA GLU A 369 -23.15 -20.40 -14.35
C GLU A 369 -21.82 -20.74 -13.64
N LYS A 370 -20.68 -20.32 -14.21
CA LYS A 370 -19.35 -20.52 -13.61
C LYS A 370 -19.16 -19.75 -12.31
N VAL A 371 -19.52 -18.47 -12.29
CA VAL A 371 -19.38 -17.60 -11.11
C VAL A 371 -20.38 -17.98 -10.02
N ALA A 372 -21.61 -18.35 -10.38
CA ALA A 372 -22.58 -18.85 -9.41
C ALA A 372 -22.09 -20.14 -8.73
N ALA A 373 -21.63 -21.12 -9.50
CA ALA A 373 -21.12 -22.38 -8.94
C ALA A 373 -19.84 -22.19 -8.08
N GLU A 374 -18.96 -21.26 -8.43
CA GLU A 374 -17.78 -20.95 -7.61
C GLU A 374 -18.15 -20.16 -6.36
N LEU A 375 -19.14 -19.26 -6.43
CA LEU A 375 -19.68 -18.55 -5.26
C LEU A 375 -20.35 -19.52 -4.28
N ASP A 376 -21.17 -20.45 -4.78
CA ASP A 376 -21.77 -21.52 -3.98
C ASP A 376 -20.67 -22.38 -3.32
N ARG A 377 -19.60 -22.71 -4.06
CA ARG A 377 -18.44 -23.46 -3.53
C ARG A 377 -17.70 -22.72 -2.42
N LEU A 378 -17.45 -21.42 -2.58
CA LEU A 378 -16.80 -20.57 -1.57
C LEU A 378 -17.67 -20.36 -0.32
N ILE A 379 -18.99 -20.48 -0.45
CA ILE A 379 -19.93 -20.49 0.69
C ILE A 379 -19.92 -21.87 1.37
N GLU A 380 -19.94 -22.97 0.61
CA GLU A 380 -19.95 -24.34 1.14
C GLU A 380 -18.62 -24.75 1.83
N ASP A 381 -17.47 -24.22 1.39
CA ASP A 381 -16.15 -24.59 1.92
C ASP A 381 -15.64 -23.69 3.06
N GLY A 382 -16.42 -22.68 3.46
CA GLY A 382 -16.10 -21.74 4.54
C GLY A 382 -15.32 -20.49 4.08
N THR A 383 -14.74 -20.47 2.88
CA THR A 383 -13.90 -19.34 2.42
C THR A 383 -14.62 -18.00 2.47
N MET A 384 -15.93 -17.97 2.17
CA MET A 384 -16.76 -16.77 2.25
C MET A 384 -17.04 -16.34 3.69
N ALA A 385 -17.11 -17.28 4.64
CA ALA A 385 -17.23 -16.96 6.06
C ALA A 385 -15.93 -16.31 6.57
N ASP A 386 -14.76 -16.82 6.16
CA ASP A 386 -13.47 -16.21 6.50
C ASP A 386 -13.33 -14.80 5.91
N MET A 387 -13.74 -14.60 4.65
CA MET A 387 -13.76 -13.29 4.00
C MET A 387 -14.69 -12.31 4.74
N LEU A 388 -15.85 -12.78 5.16
CA LEU A 388 -16.76 -11.99 5.99
C LEU A 388 -16.08 -11.63 7.33
N ALA A 389 -15.50 -12.59 8.05
CA ALA A 389 -14.82 -12.36 9.32
C ALA A 389 -13.64 -11.37 9.23
N ARG A 390 -12.95 -11.30 8.07
CA ARG A 390 -11.88 -10.32 7.76
C ARG A 390 -12.39 -8.90 7.52
N TRP A 391 -13.51 -8.73 6.80
CA TRP A 391 -13.97 -7.42 6.31
C TRP A 391 -15.21 -6.84 7.02
N ILE A 392 -16.06 -7.68 7.62
CA ILE A 392 -17.37 -7.32 8.19
C ILE A 392 -17.58 -8.02 9.52
N ARG A 393 -17.92 -7.26 10.57
CA ARG A 393 -18.23 -7.81 11.89
C ARG A 393 -19.44 -7.17 12.56
N PRO A 394 -20.08 -7.85 13.54
CA PRO A 394 -21.21 -7.31 14.29
C PRO A 394 -20.92 -5.99 15.02
N ASP A 395 -19.65 -5.72 15.36
CA ASP A 395 -19.15 -4.50 16.01
C ASP A 395 -18.59 -3.45 15.03
N GLY A 396 -18.50 -3.78 13.73
CA GLY A 396 -17.83 -2.95 12.72
C GLY A 396 -16.29 -2.94 12.76
N SER A 397 -15.64 -3.93 13.41
CA SER A 397 -14.18 -4.08 13.40
C SER A 397 -13.64 -5.03 12.30
N GLY A 398 -12.33 -5.01 12.08
CA GLY A 398 -11.58 -5.89 11.18
C GLY A 398 -10.30 -6.44 11.84
N TYR A 399 -10.38 -6.79 13.13
CA TYR A 399 -9.25 -7.21 13.98
C TYR A 399 -9.24 -8.71 14.32
N GLU A 400 -9.40 -9.17 15.58
CA GLU A 400 -8.60 -10.29 16.18
C GLU A 400 -9.13 -11.01 17.44
N PRO A 401 -10.44 -11.35 17.66
CA PRO A 401 -10.79 -12.27 18.75
C PRO A 401 -10.33 -13.69 18.37
N LYS A 402 -9.25 -14.14 19.00
CA LYS A 402 -8.58 -15.42 18.73
C LYS A 402 -9.43 -16.61 19.14
N GLU A 403 -9.77 -17.49 18.19
CA GLU A 403 -10.24 -18.84 18.50
C GLU A 403 -9.15 -19.67 19.22
N ALA A 404 -9.59 -20.66 20.01
CA ALA A 404 -8.66 -21.57 20.68
C ALA A 404 -7.81 -22.37 19.66
N PRO A 405 -6.53 -22.68 19.96
CA PRO A 405 -5.66 -23.39 19.02
C PRO A 405 -6.25 -24.72 18.53
N VAL A 406 -6.40 -24.87 17.22
CA VAL A 406 -6.84 -26.11 16.58
C VAL A 406 -5.84 -27.23 16.87
N LEU A 407 -6.28 -28.26 17.60
CA LEU A 407 -5.48 -29.45 17.89
C LEU A 407 -5.48 -30.41 16.70
N ASP A 408 -4.55 -30.20 15.78
CA ASP A 408 -4.36 -31.07 14.61
C ASP A 408 -4.08 -32.52 15.03
N GLY A 409 -5.03 -33.42 14.73
CA GLY A 409 -4.98 -34.84 15.10
C GLY A 409 -5.67 -35.24 16.41
N ALA A 410 -6.39 -34.33 17.09
CA ALA A 410 -7.18 -34.67 18.27
C ALA A 410 -8.37 -35.63 17.96
N PRO A 411 -8.71 -36.57 18.87
CA PRO A 411 -9.89 -37.41 18.74
C PRO A 411 -11.19 -36.60 18.77
N VAL A 412 -12.12 -36.93 17.87
CA VAL A 412 -13.41 -36.27 17.70
C VAL A 412 -14.49 -36.91 18.59
N VAL A 413 -15.31 -36.08 19.22
CA VAL A 413 -16.49 -36.46 20.01
C VAL A 413 -17.74 -35.88 19.35
N LYS A 414 -18.73 -36.73 19.08
CA LYS A 414 -19.98 -36.31 18.41
C LYS A 414 -21.00 -35.79 19.40
N VAL A 415 -21.36 -34.52 19.27
CA VAL A 415 -22.21 -33.79 20.21
C VAL A 415 -23.56 -33.51 19.56
N ALA A 416 -24.61 -34.19 20.01
CA ALA A 416 -25.98 -33.93 19.58
C ALA A 416 -26.54 -32.65 20.26
N LEU A 417 -27.17 -31.79 19.47
CA LEU A 417 -27.75 -30.53 19.96
C LEU A 417 -29.01 -30.13 19.17
N VAL A 418 -29.62 -29.02 19.58
CA VAL A 418 -30.71 -28.33 18.87
C VAL A 418 -30.32 -26.87 18.70
N SER A 419 -30.14 -26.42 17.46
CA SER A 419 -29.59 -25.09 17.13
C SER A 419 -30.55 -23.89 17.25
N SER A 420 -31.68 -24.05 17.95
CA SER A 420 -32.74 -23.04 18.09
C SER A 420 -33.13 -22.73 19.55
N ARG A 421 -32.19 -22.91 20.47
CA ARG A 421 -32.35 -22.68 21.92
C ARG A 421 -31.50 -21.50 22.40
N GLU A 422 -31.61 -20.34 21.74
CA GLU A 422 -30.93 -19.12 22.18
C GLU A 422 -31.32 -18.75 23.64
N PRO A 423 -30.39 -18.35 24.52
CA PRO A 423 -28.94 -18.14 24.33
C PRO A 423 -28.05 -19.36 24.55
N GLN A 424 -28.64 -20.54 24.74
CA GLN A 424 -27.92 -21.76 25.10
C GLN A 424 -27.18 -22.37 23.91
N VAL A 425 -27.91 -22.59 22.81
CA VAL A 425 -27.38 -23.07 21.53
C VAL A 425 -28.14 -22.39 20.39
N PHE A 426 -27.43 -21.66 19.55
CA PHE A 426 -27.97 -21.01 18.35
C PHE A 426 -26.89 -20.95 17.26
N VAL A 427 -27.26 -20.61 16.02
CA VAL A 427 -26.30 -20.46 14.92
C VAL A 427 -26.00 -18.98 14.68
N VAL A 428 -24.71 -18.63 14.65
CA VAL A 428 -24.20 -17.32 14.23
C VAL A 428 -23.22 -17.56 13.10
N ASN A 429 -23.40 -16.89 11.96
CA ASN A 429 -22.53 -16.99 10.78
C ASN A 429 -22.31 -18.42 10.21
N GLY A 430 -23.17 -19.38 10.56
CA GLY A 430 -23.05 -20.80 10.15
C GLY A 430 -22.44 -21.70 11.23
N GLU A 431 -21.91 -21.12 12.30
CA GLU A 431 -21.29 -21.83 13.42
C GLU A 431 -22.22 -21.87 14.63
N TYR A 432 -22.06 -22.90 15.46
CA TYR A 432 -22.83 -23.01 16.70
C TYR A 432 -22.23 -22.07 17.76
N ALA A 433 -23.09 -21.34 18.46
CA ALA A 433 -22.74 -20.40 19.52
C ALA A 433 -23.72 -20.50 20.69
N GLY A 434 -23.32 -19.94 21.84
CA GLY A 434 -24.14 -19.87 23.05
C GLY A 434 -23.50 -20.56 24.27
N LEU A 435 -24.15 -20.42 25.42
CA LEU A 435 -23.68 -20.92 26.71
C LEU A 435 -23.26 -22.40 26.68
N ASP A 436 -24.09 -23.27 26.10
CA ASP A 436 -23.85 -24.71 26.10
C ASP A 436 -22.69 -25.07 25.15
N ILE A 437 -22.42 -24.23 24.13
CA ILE A 437 -21.28 -24.35 23.22
C ILE A 437 -19.98 -23.90 23.90
N GLU A 438 -19.95 -22.69 24.48
CA GLU A 438 -18.77 -22.19 25.21
C GLU A 438 -18.35 -23.18 26.32
N LEU A 439 -19.33 -23.76 27.01
CA LEU A 439 -19.11 -24.77 28.04
C LEU A 439 -18.51 -26.06 27.48
N ILE A 440 -19.07 -26.65 26.40
CA ILE A 440 -18.60 -27.93 25.91
C ILE A 440 -17.24 -27.82 25.19
N ASP A 441 -17.00 -26.77 24.41
CA ASP A 441 -15.70 -26.58 23.76
C ASP A 441 -14.61 -26.35 24.80
N THR A 442 -14.89 -25.61 25.88
CA THR A 442 -13.96 -25.50 27.03
C THR A 442 -13.65 -26.87 27.65
N VAL A 443 -14.68 -27.69 27.90
CA VAL A 443 -14.52 -29.03 28.48
C VAL A 443 -13.75 -29.98 27.57
N LEU A 444 -14.09 -30.04 26.28
CA LEU A 444 -13.44 -30.95 25.33
C LEU A 444 -12.00 -30.51 25.01
N TYR A 445 -11.75 -29.20 24.85
CA TYR A 445 -10.41 -28.64 24.66
C TYR A 445 -9.48 -28.97 25.84
N ASN A 446 -9.92 -28.75 27.09
CA ASN A 446 -9.15 -29.08 28.29
C ASN A 446 -8.86 -30.59 28.43
N LEU A 447 -9.68 -31.44 27.79
CA LEU A 447 -9.51 -32.89 27.76
C LEU A 447 -8.75 -33.40 26.51
N GLY A 448 -8.37 -32.52 25.58
CA GLY A 448 -7.66 -32.85 24.35
C GLY A 448 -8.51 -33.50 23.25
N TYR A 449 -9.82 -33.22 23.24
CA TYR A 449 -10.79 -33.68 22.24
C TYR A 449 -11.29 -32.51 21.38
N ARG A 450 -11.85 -32.85 20.22
CA ARG A 450 -12.56 -31.92 19.31
C ARG A 450 -14.06 -32.25 19.30
N ALA A 451 -14.93 -31.24 19.22
CA ALA A 451 -16.35 -31.45 18.94
C ALA A 451 -16.63 -31.76 17.45
N GLU A 452 -17.65 -32.57 17.18
CA GLU A 452 -18.37 -32.64 15.90
C GLU A 452 -19.86 -32.49 16.22
N TYR A 453 -20.43 -31.33 15.88
CA TYR A 453 -21.80 -30.98 16.22
C TYR A 453 -22.82 -31.61 15.27
N LEU A 454 -23.83 -32.26 15.85
CA LEU A 454 -24.91 -32.94 15.16
C LEU A 454 -26.25 -32.29 15.51
N ASP A 455 -26.64 -31.28 14.76
CA ASP A 455 -27.95 -30.64 14.92
C ASP A 455 -29.09 -31.55 14.48
N MET A 456 -30.11 -31.68 15.32
CA MET A 456 -31.28 -32.53 15.09
C MET A 456 -32.48 -32.13 15.94
N GLU A 457 -33.67 -32.60 15.55
CA GLU A 457 -34.89 -32.48 16.37
C GLU A 457 -34.68 -33.05 17.78
N PHE A 458 -35.11 -32.33 18.83
CA PHE A 458 -34.86 -32.68 20.23
C PHE A 458 -35.28 -34.12 20.57
N ALA A 459 -36.43 -34.56 20.06
CA ALA A 459 -36.97 -35.90 20.25
C ALA A 459 -36.08 -37.03 19.64
N ALA A 460 -35.18 -36.71 18.71
CA ALA A 460 -34.26 -37.68 18.10
C ALA A 460 -32.98 -37.90 18.94
N ILE A 461 -32.61 -36.96 19.82
CA ILE A 461 -31.35 -36.98 20.55
C ILE A 461 -31.16 -38.25 21.41
N PRO A 462 -32.14 -38.69 22.24
CA PRO A 462 -31.95 -39.89 23.07
C PRO A 462 -31.71 -41.16 22.23
N ALA A 463 -32.35 -41.26 21.06
CA ALA A 463 -32.16 -42.37 20.13
C ALA A 463 -30.83 -42.27 19.37
N ALA A 464 -30.33 -41.05 19.10
CA ALA A 464 -29.01 -40.84 18.52
C ALA A 464 -27.88 -41.29 19.46
N ILE A 465 -28.04 -41.07 20.78
CA ILE A 465 -27.09 -41.55 21.80
C ILE A 465 -27.21 -43.08 21.97
N GLU A 466 -28.43 -43.62 22.09
CA GLU A 466 -28.65 -45.07 22.24
C GLU A 466 -28.17 -45.91 21.04
N SER A 467 -28.09 -45.29 19.85
CA SER A 467 -27.58 -45.95 18.63
C SER A 467 -26.10 -45.70 18.33
N GLY A 468 -25.39 -44.93 19.17
CA GLY A 468 -24.00 -44.54 18.92
C GLY A 468 -23.83 -43.61 17.70
N LYS A 469 -24.89 -42.92 17.27
CA LYS A 469 -24.82 -41.87 16.23
C LYS A 469 -24.20 -40.58 16.80
N ALA A 470 -24.46 -40.31 18.08
CA ALA A 470 -23.85 -39.25 18.87
C ALA A 470 -23.25 -39.84 20.15
N ASP A 471 -22.15 -39.28 20.62
CA ASP A 471 -21.43 -39.75 21.80
C ASP A 471 -21.91 -39.04 23.07
N MET A 472 -22.36 -37.78 22.93
CA MET A 472 -22.93 -36.98 24.00
C MET A 472 -23.95 -35.93 23.51
N THR A 473 -24.58 -35.22 24.45
CA THR A 473 -25.53 -34.12 24.22
C THR A 473 -25.42 -33.04 25.29
N LEU A 474 -25.87 -31.84 24.95
CA LEU A 474 -25.90 -30.64 25.79
C LEU A 474 -27.32 -30.34 26.31
N GLY A 475 -27.43 -29.49 27.33
CA GLY A 475 -28.69 -28.84 27.71
C GLY A 475 -29.86 -29.76 28.06
N MET A 476 -29.61 -30.97 28.58
CA MET A 476 -30.66 -32.01 28.77
C MET A 476 -30.99 -32.26 30.24
N TYR A 477 -32.30 -32.33 30.54
CA TYR A 477 -32.82 -32.68 31.86
C TYR A 477 -32.74 -34.19 32.13
N SER A 478 -32.18 -34.57 33.29
CA SER A 478 -32.02 -35.96 33.74
C SER A 478 -33.32 -36.55 34.31
N THR A 479 -34.22 -37.02 33.44
CA THR A 479 -35.41 -37.77 33.87
C THR A 479 -35.05 -39.22 34.22
N PRO A 480 -35.81 -39.92 35.07
CA PRO A 480 -35.57 -41.34 35.39
C PRO A 480 -35.48 -42.23 34.13
N GLU A 481 -36.38 -42.00 33.16
CA GLU A 481 -36.41 -42.70 31.87
C GLU A 481 -35.14 -42.45 31.04
N ARG A 482 -34.66 -41.21 30.96
CA ARG A 482 -33.42 -40.89 30.23
C ARG A 482 -32.19 -41.46 30.93
N ALA A 483 -32.17 -41.47 32.27
CA ALA A 483 -31.08 -42.03 33.07
C ALA A 483 -30.96 -43.56 32.95
N GLU A 484 -31.98 -44.27 32.45
CA GLU A 484 -31.85 -45.69 32.06
C GLU A 484 -30.91 -45.87 30.85
N LYS A 485 -30.71 -44.84 30.01
CA LYS A 485 -29.97 -44.93 28.74
C LYS A 485 -28.75 -44.01 28.62
N ILE A 486 -28.76 -42.88 29.31
CA ILE A 486 -27.73 -41.81 29.24
C ILE A 486 -27.08 -41.65 30.62
N LEU A 487 -25.78 -41.36 30.67
CA LEU A 487 -25.07 -40.94 31.88
C LEU A 487 -25.12 -39.42 31.97
N PHE A 488 -25.66 -38.86 33.06
CA PHE A 488 -25.77 -37.41 33.24
C PHE A 488 -24.75 -36.90 34.24
N THR A 489 -24.11 -35.78 33.90
CA THR A 489 -23.16 -35.07 34.79
C THR A 489 -23.87 -34.44 35.99
N THR A 490 -23.09 -33.83 36.89
CA THR A 490 -23.62 -32.80 37.79
C THR A 490 -24.38 -31.73 36.97
N PRO A 491 -25.55 -31.24 37.42
CA PRO A 491 -26.27 -30.19 36.72
C PRO A 491 -25.53 -28.85 36.77
N TYR A 492 -25.44 -28.15 35.64
CA TYR A 492 -24.70 -26.89 35.53
C TYR A 492 -25.59 -25.64 35.49
N LEU A 493 -26.87 -25.76 35.10
CA LEU A 493 -27.83 -24.64 35.03
C LEU A 493 -29.21 -25.05 35.52
N SER A 494 -29.81 -24.23 36.41
CA SER A 494 -31.21 -24.32 36.81
C SER A 494 -32.08 -23.50 35.84
N ASN A 495 -32.93 -24.16 35.06
CA ASN A 495 -33.74 -23.55 34.00
C ASN A 495 -35.21 -24.02 34.14
N PRO A 496 -36.01 -23.35 34.99
CA PRO A 496 -37.38 -23.76 35.25
C PRO A 496 -38.32 -23.42 34.08
N GLN A 497 -39.41 -24.18 33.90
CA GLN A 497 -40.44 -23.87 32.92
C GLN A 497 -41.34 -22.70 33.37
N VAL A 498 -41.79 -21.88 32.43
CA VAL A 498 -42.74 -20.76 32.64
C VAL A 498 -43.79 -20.71 31.53
N LEU A 499 -44.90 -20.00 31.77
CA LEU A 499 -45.86 -19.61 30.73
C LEU A 499 -45.57 -18.19 30.24
N LEU A 500 -45.39 -18.06 28.93
CA LEU A 500 -45.28 -16.79 28.21
C LEU A 500 -46.65 -16.39 27.63
N ALA A 501 -47.03 -15.12 27.76
CA ALA A 501 -48.31 -14.56 27.29
C ALA A 501 -48.13 -13.15 26.72
N MET A 502 -49.21 -12.57 26.17
CA MET A 502 -49.27 -11.16 25.74
C MET A 502 -49.54 -10.23 26.93
N LYS A 503 -48.87 -9.07 26.95
CA LYS A 503 -49.12 -7.97 27.89
C LYS A 503 -50.50 -7.36 27.68
N LYS A 504 -51.06 -6.89 28.80
CA LYS A 504 -52.44 -6.41 28.92
C LYS A 504 -52.77 -5.23 27.98
N GLY A 505 -53.53 -5.50 26.92
CA GLY A 505 -54.04 -4.49 25.98
C GLY A 505 -54.36 -5.04 24.59
N GLY A 506 -53.59 -6.02 24.12
CA GLY A 506 -53.92 -6.87 22.98
C GLY A 506 -54.92 -7.95 23.39
N GLY A 507 -55.93 -8.22 22.55
CA GLY A 507 -57.09 -9.02 22.96
C GLY A 507 -56.89 -10.54 23.03
N ALA A 508 -56.37 -11.06 24.15
CA ALA A 508 -56.74 -12.37 24.72
C ALA A 508 -56.34 -12.47 26.22
N VAL A 509 -57.32 -12.84 27.07
CA VAL A 509 -57.22 -13.14 28.53
C VAL A 509 -56.49 -12.11 29.42
N GLU A 510 -57.23 -11.43 30.28
CA GLU A 510 -56.67 -10.62 31.37
C GLU A 510 -56.13 -11.48 32.52
N VAL A 511 -54.91 -11.18 33.00
CA VAL A 511 -54.51 -11.51 34.38
C VAL A 511 -54.94 -10.37 35.31
N SER A 512 -55.63 -10.69 36.42
CA SER A 512 -56.10 -9.73 37.41
C SER A 512 -55.74 -10.19 38.82
N GLU A 513 -54.65 -9.65 39.39
CA GLU A 513 -54.20 -9.82 40.79
C GLU A 513 -54.37 -11.25 41.37
N GLY A 514 -54.13 -12.25 40.53
CA GLY A 514 -54.38 -13.67 40.76
C GLY A 514 -54.11 -14.41 39.47
N ARG A 515 -53.34 -15.51 39.54
CA ARG A 515 -52.86 -16.25 38.36
C ARG A 515 -54.02 -16.71 37.47
N PRO A 516 -53.88 -16.68 36.13
CA PRO A 516 -54.96 -17.03 35.21
C PRO A 516 -55.30 -18.53 35.26
N ALA A 517 -56.53 -18.88 34.86
CA ALA A 517 -56.98 -20.27 34.75
C ALA A 517 -56.39 -20.94 33.50
N VAL A 518 -55.18 -21.48 33.65
CA VAL A 518 -54.44 -22.24 32.62
C VAL A 518 -55.23 -23.47 32.13
N GLU A 519 -56.08 -24.01 33.00
CA GLU A 519 -56.83 -25.28 32.90
C GLU A 519 -57.73 -25.41 31.65
N THR A 520 -58.11 -24.32 30.97
CA THR A 520 -58.94 -24.37 29.75
C THR A 520 -58.35 -23.58 28.57
N SER A 521 -57.04 -23.29 28.61
CA SER A 521 -56.36 -22.42 27.66
C SER A 521 -55.72 -23.19 26.51
N ARG A 522 -55.43 -22.52 25.39
CA ARG A 522 -54.61 -23.04 24.29
C ARG A 522 -53.14 -22.85 24.64
N ILE A 523 -52.44 -23.94 24.94
CA ILE A 523 -51.06 -23.91 25.43
C ILE A 523 -50.17 -24.62 24.42
N SER A 524 -49.02 -24.04 24.08
CA SER A 524 -48.01 -24.75 23.30
C SER A 524 -46.93 -25.40 24.17
N VAL A 525 -46.50 -26.60 23.75
CA VAL A 525 -45.39 -27.37 24.31
C VAL A 525 -44.46 -27.87 23.19
N MET A 526 -43.22 -28.24 23.53
CA MET A 526 -42.26 -28.78 22.59
C MET A 526 -42.32 -30.31 22.57
N VAL A 527 -42.36 -30.92 21.38
CA VAL A 527 -42.47 -32.37 21.21
C VAL A 527 -41.28 -33.10 21.83
N GLY A 528 -41.54 -34.03 22.76
CA GLY A 528 -40.52 -34.83 23.45
C GLY A 528 -39.75 -34.09 24.56
N ALA A 529 -40.09 -32.84 24.83
CA ALA A 529 -39.55 -32.07 25.95
C ALA A 529 -40.34 -32.31 27.24
N THR A 530 -39.80 -31.86 28.38
CA THR A 530 -40.40 -32.08 29.69
C THR A 530 -41.62 -31.18 29.95
N ASN A 531 -41.74 -30.04 29.25
CA ASN A 531 -42.94 -29.20 29.26
C ASN A 531 -44.19 -29.92 28.73
N GLU A 532 -44.05 -30.81 27.73
CA GLU A 532 -45.14 -31.66 27.24
C GLU A 532 -45.65 -32.60 28.35
N GLN A 533 -44.74 -33.36 28.98
CA GLN A 533 -45.08 -34.27 30.09
C GLN A 533 -45.69 -33.51 31.28
N TYR A 534 -45.16 -32.33 31.59
CA TYR A 534 -45.67 -31.48 32.68
C TYR A 534 -47.08 -30.97 32.37
N ALA A 535 -47.33 -30.45 31.16
CA ALA A 535 -48.63 -29.93 30.75
C ALA A 535 -49.70 -31.02 30.69
N GLU A 536 -49.39 -32.20 30.14
CA GLU A 536 -50.30 -33.35 30.13
C GLU A 536 -50.69 -33.81 31.55
N THR A 537 -49.77 -33.66 32.52
CA THR A 537 -49.99 -34.08 33.92
C THR A 537 -50.72 -33.03 34.76
N HIS A 538 -50.40 -31.75 34.58
CA HIS A 538 -50.86 -30.65 35.46
C HIS A 538 -51.94 -29.76 34.82
N PHE A 539 -52.10 -29.77 33.50
CA PHE A 539 -53.11 -29.04 32.75
C PHE A 539 -53.95 -29.99 31.85
N PRO A 540 -54.52 -31.09 32.38
CA PRO A 540 -55.13 -32.16 31.57
C PRO A 540 -56.39 -31.74 30.78
N ASP A 541 -57.01 -30.61 31.15
CA ASP A 541 -58.20 -30.06 30.49
C ASP A 541 -57.87 -28.94 29.47
N ALA A 542 -56.59 -28.59 29.29
CA ALA A 542 -56.13 -27.54 28.37
C ALA A 542 -55.96 -28.05 26.91
N ASP A 543 -56.07 -27.14 25.94
CA ASP A 543 -55.81 -27.45 24.52
C ASP A 543 -54.30 -27.40 24.24
N VAL A 544 -53.62 -28.52 24.52
CA VAL A 544 -52.16 -28.67 24.37
C VAL A 544 -51.77 -28.90 22.92
N GLN A 545 -51.24 -27.86 22.29
CA GLN A 545 -50.73 -27.84 20.92
C GLN A 545 -49.22 -28.11 20.90
N ARG A 546 -48.77 -28.94 19.95
CA ARG A 546 -47.39 -29.44 19.88
C ARG A 546 -46.61 -28.74 18.78
N PHE A 547 -45.43 -28.24 19.11
CA PHE A 547 -44.51 -27.55 18.21
C PHE A 547 -43.11 -28.20 18.27
N ASN A 548 -42.33 -28.07 17.20
CA ASN A 548 -40.96 -28.61 17.17
C ASN A 548 -39.94 -27.65 17.81
N ASN A 549 -40.20 -26.34 17.77
CA ASN A 549 -39.31 -25.30 18.29
C ASN A 549 -40.11 -24.17 18.99
N TYR A 550 -39.42 -23.36 19.80
CA TYR A 550 -40.04 -22.25 20.53
C TYR A 550 -40.34 -21.02 19.68
N VAL A 551 -39.72 -20.87 18.50
CA VAL A 551 -39.94 -19.74 17.58
C VAL A 551 -41.33 -19.82 16.95
N ASP A 552 -41.70 -20.98 16.39
CA ASP A 552 -43.04 -21.22 15.80
C ASP A 552 -44.14 -21.13 16.85
N SER A 553 -43.87 -21.64 18.06
CA SER A 553 -44.74 -21.53 19.23
C SER A 553 -44.99 -20.07 19.62
N THR A 554 -43.93 -19.25 19.69
CA THR A 554 -44.05 -17.82 20.03
C THR A 554 -44.71 -17.03 18.90
N ALA A 555 -44.42 -17.34 17.64
CA ALA A 555 -45.10 -16.75 16.49
C ALA A 555 -46.61 -17.08 16.48
N ALA A 556 -47.01 -18.27 16.91
CA ALA A 556 -48.42 -18.64 17.07
C ALA A 556 -49.10 -17.91 18.25
N LEU A 557 -48.37 -17.64 19.34
CA LEU A 557 -48.82 -16.82 20.47
C LEU A 557 -49.06 -15.36 20.04
N LEU A 558 -48.07 -14.74 19.38
CA LEU A 558 -48.17 -13.38 18.82
C LEU A 558 -49.30 -13.25 17.78
N ALA A 559 -49.59 -14.30 17.03
CA ALA A 559 -50.73 -14.35 16.10
C ALA A 559 -52.10 -14.61 16.77
N GLY A 560 -52.18 -14.66 18.11
CA GLY A 560 -53.41 -14.93 18.87
C GLY A 560 -53.97 -16.35 18.72
N LYS A 561 -53.18 -17.29 18.16
CA LYS A 561 -53.58 -18.69 17.96
C LYS A 561 -53.44 -19.54 19.22
N LEU A 562 -52.62 -19.07 20.16
CA LEU A 562 -52.42 -19.63 21.49
C LEU A 562 -52.78 -18.59 22.54
N ASP A 563 -53.05 -19.05 23.76
CA ASP A 563 -53.22 -18.19 24.95
C ASP A 563 -51.92 -18.17 25.79
N TYR A 564 -51.16 -19.28 25.80
CA TYR A 564 -49.85 -19.38 26.44
C TYR A 564 -48.84 -20.19 25.60
N SER A 565 -47.56 -19.89 25.75
CA SER A 565 -46.47 -20.79 25.38
C SER A 565 -45.72 -21.27 26.64
N MET A 566 -45.57 -22.58 26.82
CA MET A 566 -44.82 -23.14 27.93
C MET A 566 -43.39 -23.45 27.50
N MET A 567 -42.41 -22.77 28.10
CA MET A 567 -41.00 -22.88 27.71
C MET A 567 -40.04 -22.65 28.88
N ASP A 568 -38.77 -22.95 28.64
CA ASP A 568 -37.64 -22.66 29.54
C ASP A 568 -37.60 -21.15 29.89
N TYR A 569 -37.44 -20.81 31.18
CA TYR A 569 -37.39 -19.43 31.68
C TYR A 569 -36.34 -18.56 30.96
N VAL A 570 -35.16 -19.13 30.72
CA VAL A 570 -34.05 -18.43 30.06
C VAL A 570 -34.42 -18.07 28.60
N SER A 571 -35.12 -18.95 27.89
CA SER A 571 -35.63 -18.66 26.54
C SER A 571 -36.80 -17.66 26.57
N ALA A 572 -37.67 -17.71 27.58
CA ALA A 572 -38.76 -16.75 27.73
C ALA A 572 -38.27 -15.30 27.90
N LEU A 573 -37.18 -15.09 28.66
CA LEU A 573 -36.54 -13.77 28.78
C LEU A 573 -36.10 -13.21 27.41
N ARG A 574 -35.58 -14.06 26.51
CA ARG A 574 -35.12 -13.63 25.18
C ARG A 574 -36.26 -13.20 24.27
N PHE A 575 -37.38 -13.92 24.27
CA PHE A 575 -38.58 -13.50 23.53
C PHE A 575 -39.21 -12.22 24.10
N ILE A 576 -39.18 -12.00 25.42
CA ILE A 576 -39.66 -10.76 26.04
C ILE A 576 -38.78 -9.57 25.68
N LYS A 577 -37.46 -9.76 25.61
CA LYS A 577 -36.53 -8.70 25.19
C LYS A 577 -36.84 -8.20 23.78
N TYR A 578 -36.92 -9.12 22.81
CA TYR A 578 -37.12 -8.75 21.41
C TYR A 578 -38.58 -8.52 21.04
N ASN A 579 -39.51 -8.84 21.93
CA ASN A 579 -40.90 -8.47 21.78
C ASN A 579 -41.47 -7.93 23.10
N GLY A 580 -41.43 -6.60 23.21
CA GLY A 580 -41.93 -5.86 24.36
C GLY A 580 -43.43 -6.07 24.66
N GLU A 581 -44.21 -6.68 23.76
CA GLU A 581 -45.60 -7.06 23.99
C GLU A 581 -45.76 -8.39 24.74
N LEU A 582 -44.69 -9.12 25.05
CA LEU A 582 -44.73 -10.40 25.79
C LEU A 582 -44.39 -10.22 27.28
N GLU A 583 -44.98 -11.06 28.14
CA GLU A 583 -44.66 -11.19 29.56
C GLU A 583 -44.71 -12.65 30.06
N ILE A 584 -43.97 -12.95 31.12
CA ILE A 584 -44.10 -14.20 31.87
C ILE A 584 -45.36 -14.10 32.74
N ALA A 585 -46.33 -14.97 32.48
CA ALA A 585 -47.64 -15.00 33.12
C ALA A 585 -47.76 -16.03 34.26
N SER A 586 -46.66 -16.73 34.60
CA SER A 586 -46.61 -17.70 35.70
C SER A 586 -45.37 -17.55 36.57
N ASP A 587 -45.46 -18.01 37.80
CA ASP A 587 -44.28 -18.42 38.57
C ASP A 587 -43.57 -19.61 37.89
N PHE A 588 -42.38 -19.96 38.36
CA PHE A 588 -41.66 -21.16 37.95
C PHE A 588 -42.49 -22.43 38.20
N LEU A 589 -42.70 -23.22 37.15
CA LEU A 589 -43.51 -24.43 37.16
C LEU A 589 -42.70 -25.69 37.53
N THR A 590 -41.39 -25.69 37.31
CA THR A 590 -40.48 -26.82 37.57
C THR A 590 -39.23 -26.39 38.34
N ASP A 591 -38.49 -27.34 38.94
CA ASP A 591 -37.12 -27.16 39.49
C ASP A 591 -36.14 -27.93 38.58
N GLU A 592 -36.25 -27.68 37.27
CA GLU A 592 -35.51 -28.41 36.24
C GLU A 592 -34.07 -27.90 36.12
N ARG A 593 -33.12 -28.86 36.09
CA ARG A 593 -31.68 -28.57 36.06
C ARG A 593 -31.02 -29.34 34.93
N MET A 594 -30.33 -28.63 34.06
CA MET A 594 -29.70 -29.18 32.86
C MET A 594 -28.35 -29.79 33.18
N CYS A 595 -28.08 -30.92 32.55
CA CYS A 595 -26.85 -31.69 32.66
C CYS A 595 -26.29 -31.91 31.25
N LEU A 596 -25.00 -32.20 31.15
CA LEU A 596 -24.46 -32.84 29.95
C LEU A 596 -24.81 -34.33 30.01
N GLY A 597 -25.13 -34.93 28.86
CA GLY A 597 -25.49 -36.36 28.76
C GLY A 597 -24.49 -37.11 27.90
N VAL A 598 -23.88 -38.18 28.40
CA VAL A 598 -22.91 -39.03 27.68
C VAL A 598 -23.49 -40.43 27.48
N GLY A 599 -23.23 -41.05 26.33
CA GLY A 599 -23.67 -42.42 26.06
C GLY A 599 -23.09 -43.44 27.03
N LYS A 600 -23.90 -44.44 27.44
CA LYS A 600 -23.46 -45.48 28.39
C LYS A 600 -22.33 -46.39 27.88
N ASP A 601 -22.11 -46.42 26.57
CA ASP A 601 -21.00 -47.11 25.94
C ASP A 601 -19.65 -46.36 26.09
N TYR A 602 -19.67 -45.12 26.60
CA TYR A 602 -18.50 -44.25 26.78
C TYR A 602 -18.24 -43.84 28.25
N PRO A 603 -18.11 -44.80 29.20
CA PRO A 603 -17.95 -44.49 30.62
C PRO A 603 -16.66 -43.71 30.93
N GLU A 604 -15.57 -43.94 30.19
CA GLU A 604 -14.31 -43.18 30.35
C GLU A 604 -14.43 -41.72 29.88
N LEU A 605 -15.25 -41.46 28.85
CA LEU A 605 -15.54 -40.09 28.41
C LEU A 605 -16.41 -39.39 29.46
N TYR A 606 -17.42 -40.09 30.00
CA TYR A 606 -18.26 -39.59 31.07
C TYR A 606 -17.47 -39.21 32.34
N GLU A 607 -16.55 -40.05 32.80
CA GLU A 607 -15.71 -39.73 33.97
C GLU A 607 -14.85 -38.48 33.74
N LYS A 608 -14.24 -38.34 32.56
CA LYS A 608 -13.43 -37.16 32.19
C LYS A 608 -14.26 -35.88 32.09
N VAL A 609 -15.36 -35.93 31.35
CA VAL A 609 -16.29 -34.79 31.15
C VAL A 609 -16.90 -34.36 32.48
N SER A 610 -17.29 -35.31 33.35
CA SER A 610 -17.84 -34.99 34.67
C SER A 610 -16.78 -34.37 35.59
N ALA A 611 -15.57 -34.94 35.65
CA ALA A 611 -14.51 -34.40 36.50
C ALA A 611 -14.06 -32.99 36.06
N GLU A 612 -14.04 -32.71 34.76
CA GLU A 612 -13.72 -31.38 34.23
C GLU A 612 -14.87 -30.39 34.44
N LEU A 613 -16.13 -30.79 34.21
CA LEU A 613 -17.28 -29.94 34.51
C LEU A 613 -17.37 -29.61 36.01
N ASP A 614 -17.18 -30.60 36.89
CA ASP A 614 -17.14 -30.38 38.35
C ASP A 614 -16.01 -29.41 38.74
N ARG A 615 -14.86 -29.44 38.03
CA ARG A 615 -13.75 -28.48 38.21
C ARG A 615 -14.14 -27.07 37.79
N LEU A 616 -14.80 -26.91 36.64
CA LEU A 616 -15.26 -25.62 36.10
C LEU A 616 -16.43 -25.03 36.90
N ILE A 617 -17.24 -25.86 37.55
CA ILE A 617 -18.24 -25.42 38.53
C ILE A 617 -17.55 -24.98 39.83
N ALA A 618 -16.63 -25.80 40.36
CA ALA A 618 -15.98 -25.54 41.65
C ALA A 618 -15.03 -24.32 41.65
N ASN A 619 -14.55 -23.88 40.49
CA ASN A 619 -13.68 -22.70 40.34
C ASN A 619 -14.42 -21.45 39.83
N GLY A 620 -15.76 -21.45 39.80
CA GLY A 620 -16.58 -20.30 39.38
C GLY A 620 -16.65 -20.06 37.86
N THR A 621 -15.95 -20.84 37.03
CA THR A 621 -15.94 -20.62 35.56
C THR A 621 -17.35 -20.77 34.96
N VAL A 622 -18.10 -21.78 35.39
CA VAL A 622 -19.50 -21.94 34.96
C VAL A 622 -20.40 -20.83 35.49
N GLU A 623 -20.19 -20.34 36.72
CA GLU A 623 -20.99 -19.25 37.28
C GLU A 623 -20.78 -17.93 36.52
N ASP A 624 -19.54 -17.66 36.09
CA ASP A 624 -19.18 -16.56 35.19
C ASP A 624 -19.81 -16.70 33.79
N MET A 625 -19.75 -17.89 33.17
CA MET A 625 -20.44 -18.18 31.91
C MET A 625 -21.94 -17.90 32.01
N LEU A 626 -22.57 -18.34 33.10
CA LEU A 626 -24.00 -18.12 33.35
C LEU A 626 -24.32 -16.64 33.54
N ALA A 627 -23.52 -15.88 34.29
CA ALA A 627 -23.74 -14.46 34.51
C ALA A 627 -23.67 -13.63 33.21
N ARG A 628 -22.80 -14.03 32.27
CA ARG A 628 -22.63 -13.39 30.97
C ARG A 628 -23.71 -13.73 29.95
N TRP A 629 -24.08 -15.01 29.85
CA TRP A 629 -25.08 -15.50 28.88
C TRP A 629 -26.53 -15.45 29.39
N ILE A 630 -26.77 -15.28 30.69
CA ILE A 630 -28.11 -15.28 31.29
C ILE A 630 -28.27 -14.08 32.21
N LYS A 631 -28.61 -12.94 31.61
CA LYS A 631 -28.86 -11.69 32.31
C LYS A 631 -30.35 -11.55 32.68
N PRO A 632 -30.73 -11.47 33.98
CA PRO A 632 -32.13 -11.46 34.42
C PRO A 632 -32.96 -10.24 33.97
N ASP A 633 -32.30 -9.17 33.52
CA ASP A 633 -32.93 -7.95 32.99
C ASP A 633 -33.16 -7.99 31.46
N GLY A 634 -32.69 -9.04 30.78
CA GLY A 634 -32.77 -9.16 29.32
C GLY A 634 -31.78 -8.27 28.56
N SER A 635 -30.75 -7.69 29.19
CA SER A 635 -29.66 -7.00 28.49
C SER A 635 -28.86 -7.97 27.58
N ASP A 636 -28.03 -7.45 26.67
CA ASP A 636 -27.30 -8.30 25.71
C ASP A 636 -26.13 -9.04 26.36
N TYR A 637 -25.83 -10.22 25.82
CA TYR A 637 -24.83 -11.15 26.35
C TYR A 637 -23.42 -10.65 26.08
N GLU A 638 -22.52 -10.93 27.02
CA GLU A 638 -21.08 -10.62 26.91
C GLU A 638 -20.30 -11.91 26.62
N PRO A 639 -20.06 -12.28 25.35
CA PRO A 639 -19.12 -13.37 25.03
C PRO A 639 -17.73 -12.98 25.55
N LYS A 640 -17.01 -13.92 26.16
CA LYS A 640 -15.87 -13.59 27.03
C LYS A 640 -14.61 -13.18 26.27
N GLU A 641 -13.94 -12.16 26.79
CA GLU A 641 -12.47 -12.07 26.77
C GLU A 641 -11.80 -13.19 27.61
N VAL A 642 -10.48 -13.16 27.78
CA VAL A 642 -9.66 -14.22 28.43
C VAL A 642 -10.24 -14.72 29.79
N PRO A 643 -10.26 -16.05 30.07
CA PRO A 643 -10.87 -16.61 31.27
C PRO A 643 -10.32 -16.07 32.61
N VAL A 644 -11.24 -15.66 33.48
CA VAL A 644 -10.98 -15.19 34.85
C VAL A 644 -10.57 -16.35 35.76
N LEU A 645 -9.42 -16.20 36.43
CA LEU A 645 -9.01 -17.07 37.53
C LEU A 645 -9.67 -16.61 38.85
N GLU A 646 -10.84 -17.15 39.20
CA GLU A 646 -11.36 -16.94 40.57
C GLU A 646 -10.49 -17.63 41.61
N GLY A 647 -10.17 -16.90 42.68
CA GLY A 647 -9.25 -17.34 43.73
C GLY A 647 -7.77 -17.11 43.44
N ALA A 648 -7.38 -16.68 42.23
CA ALA A 648 -6.00 -16.25 41.97
C ALA A 648 -5.64 -14.98 42.77
N PRO A 649 -4.40 -14.86 43.27
CA PRO A 649 -3.92 -13.63 43.88
C PRO A 649 -4.01 -12.45 42.90
N VAL A 650 -4.61 -11.35 43.38
CA VAL A 650 -4.80 -10.13 42.60
C VAL A 650 -3.52 -9.28 42.61
N VAL A 651 -3.12 -8.82 41.44
CA VAL A 651 -2.05 -7.84 41.23
C VAL A 651 -2.69 -6.54 40.79
N LYS A 652 -2.51 -5.46 41.56
CA LYS A 652 -3.01 -4.13 41.20
C LYS A 652 -2.08 -3.50 40.19
N VAL A 653 -2.63 -3.18 39.03
CA VAL A 653 -1.92 -2.65 37.87
C VAL A 653 -2.33 -1.19 37.67
N ALA A 654 -1.40 -0.25 37.79
CA ALA A 654 -1.66 1.14 37.41
C ALA A 654 -1.69 1.26 35.88
N ILE A 655 -2.71 1.93 35.35
CA ILE A 655 -2.89 2.22 33.92
C ILE A 655 -3.36 3.66 33.72
N ALA A 656 -3.32 4.13 32.48
CA ALA A 656 -3.87 5.43 32.09
C ALA A 656 -4.64 5.25 30.78
N SER A 657 -5.92 4.88 30.88
CA SER A 657 -6.72 4.27 29.78
C SER A 657 -7.18 5.24 28.70
N SER A 658 -6.25 6.04 28.17
CA SER A 658 -6.46 7.04 27.12
C SER A 658 -5.45 6.91 25.97
N ARG A 659 -4.52 5.94 26.02
CA ARG A 659 -3.38 5.79 25.12
C ARG A 659 -3.62 4.75 24.02
N GLU A 660 -4.68 4.93 23.24
CA GLU A 660 -4.95 4.03 22.10
C GLU A 660 -3.79 4.07 21.06
N PRO A 661 -3.27 2.93 20.56
CA PRO A 661 -3.74 1.53 20.71
C PRO A 661 -3.08 0.70 21.84
N GLN A 662 -2.35 1.32 22.76
CA GLN A 662 -1.65 0.64 23.88
C GLN A 662 -2.63 0.24 24.99
N ASP A 663 -3.28 1.21 25.64
CA ASP A 663 -4.24 1.01 26.73
C ASP A 663 -5.31 2.11 26.70
N PHE A 664 -6.54 1.71 26.41
CA PHE A 664 -7.69 2.57 26.22
C PHE A 664 -8.98 1.89 26.68
N VAL A 665 -10.10 2.61 26.70
CA VAL A 665 -11.42 2.03 26.98
C VAL A 665 -12.17 1.78 25.68
N LEU A 666 -12.53 0.52 25.43
CA LEU A 666 -13.36 0.09 24.31
C LEU A 666 -14.65 -0.51 24.89
N ASN A 667 -15.82 0.01 24.48
CA ASN A 667 -17.15 -0.43 24.94
C ASN A 667 -17.39 -0.44 26.47
N GLY A 668 -16.48 0.14 27.27
CA GLY A 668 -16.52 0.16 28.74
C GLY A 668 -15.46 -0.70 29.41
N GLU A 669 -14.71 -1.50 28.65
CA GLU A 669 -13.63 -2.38 29.13
C GLU A 669 -12.25 -1.88 28.70
N TYR A 670 -11.19 -2.31 29.38
CA TYR A 670 -9.82 -1.90 29.05
C TYR A 670 -9.26 -2.77 27.92
N ALA A 671 -8.80 -2.14 26.84
CA ALA A 671 -8.31 -2.79 25.63
C ALA A 671 -6.96 -2.22 25.17
N GLY A 672 -6.26 -2.96 24.30
CA GLY A 672 -5.00 -2.55 23.65
C GLY A 672 -3.82 -3.49 23.93
N LEU A 673 -2.71 -3.26 23.22
CA LEU A 673 -1.47 -4.07 23.30
C LEU A 673 -0.98 -4.29 24.74
N ASP A 674 -0.97 -3.19 25.48
CA ASP A 674 -0.40 -3.03 26.81
C ASP A 674 -1.29 -3.78 27.84
N VAL A 675 -2.59 -3.91 27.53
CA VAL A 675 -3.60 -4.69 28.27
C VAL A 675 -3.55 -6.19 27.92
N GLU A 676 -3.46 -6.56 26.64
CA GLU A 676 -3.33 -7.96 26.20
C GLU A 676 -2.04 -8.60 26.76
N LEU A 677 -0.91 -7.88 26.68
CA LEU A 677 0.38 -8.36 27.16
C LEU A 677 0.37 -8.62 28.66
N ILE A 678 -0.09 -7.65 29.47
CA ILE A 678 -0.10 -7.85 30.93
C ILE A 678 -1.15 -8.87 31.37
N GLY A 679 -2.30 -8.94 30.68
CA GLY A 679 -3.32 -9.95 30.88
C GLY A 679 -2.73 -11.35 30.68
N THR A 680 -2.04 -11.56 29.55
CA THR A 680 -1.36 -12.82 29.22
C THR A 680 -0.26 -13.17 30.24
N VAL A 681 0.63 -12.22 30.57
CA VAL A 681 1.72 -12.45 31.53
C VAL A 681 1.18 -12.81 32.92
N LEU A 682 0.19 -12.08 33.43
CA LEU A 682 -0.37 -12.36 34.75
C LEU A 682 -1.16 -13.68 34.76
N TYR A 683 -1.91 -13.98 33.69
CA TYR A 683 -2.65 -15.24 33.53
C TYR A 683 -1.70 -16.45 33.53
N ASN A 684 -0.65 -16.44 32.71
CA ASN A 684 0.35 -17.52 32.64
C ASN A 684 1.08 -17.74 33.98
N LEU A 685 1.20 -16.69 34.80
CA LEU A 685 1.79 -16.74 36.13
C LEU A 685 0.78 -17.06 37.26
N GLY A 686 -0.51 -17.26 36.93
CA GLY A 686 -1.56 -17.63 37.89
C GLY A 686 -2.05 -16.47 38.76
N TYR A 687 -1.95 -15.23 38.29
CA TYR A 687 -2.44 -14.00 38.93
C TYR A 687 -3.62 -13.40 38.16
N ARG A 688 -4.38 -12.51 38.81
CA ARG A 688 -5.42 -11.69 38.14
C ARG A 688 -5.06 -10.20 38.19
N PRO A 689 -5.16 -9.44 37.07
CA PRO A 689 -5.05 -7.98 37.12
C PRO A 689 -6.26 -7.34 37.81
N GLU A 690 -6.00 -6.35 38.68
CA GLU A 690 -6.96 -5.31 39.07
C GLU A 690 -6.44 -3.99 38.51
N PHE A 691 -7.06 -3.51 37.43
CA PHE A 691 -6.67 -2.25 36.80
C PHE A 691 -7.09 -1.06 37.66
N LEU A 692 -6.11 -0.22 38.00
CA LEU A 692 -6.26 1.05 38.69
C LEU A 692 -6.02 2.16 37.67
N ASP A 693 -7.07 2.55 36.96
CA ASP A 693 -7.02 3.67 36.03
C ASP A 693 -6.84 5.00 36.77
N MET A 694 -5.94 5.83 36.23
CA MET A 694 -5.55 7.11 36.78
C MET A 694 -4.86 7.99 35.73
N GLU A 695 -4.82 9.30 35.98
CA GLU A 695 -3.99 10.24 35.21
C GLU A 695 -2.54 9.73 35.15
N PHE A 696 -1.91 9.79 33.97
CA PHE A 696 -0.57 9.22 33.73
C PHE A 696 0.49 9.70 34.75
N ALA A 697 0.43 10.99 35.13
CA ALA A 697 1.31 11.58 36.14
C ALA A 697 1.23 10.92 37.54
N ALA A 698 0.13 10.23 37.86
CA ALA A 698 -0.07 9.53 39.13
C ALA A 698 0.50 8.09 39.14
N VAL A 699 0.77 7.50 37.97
CA VAL A 699 1.20 6.10 37.82
C VAL A 699 2.48 5.81 38.60
N SER A 700 3.56 6.57 38.38
CA SER A 700 4.83 6.41 39.11
C SER A 700 4.64 6.53 40.63
N ALA A 701 3.81 7.48 41.09
CA ALA A 701 3.52 7.66 42.50
C ALA A 701 2.69 6.51 43.10
N ALA A 702 1.81 5.87 42.31
CA ALA A 702 1.07 4.69 42.74
C ALA A 702 1.99 3.47 42.93
N ILE A 703 3.01 3.31 42.08
CA ILE A 703 4.06 2.28 42.22
C ILE A 703 4.98 2.58 43.41
N GLU A 704 5.49 3.81 43.53
CA GLU A 704 6.38 4.24 44.64
C GLU A 704 5.70 4.12 46.01
N SER A 705 4.39 4.39 46.10
CA SER A 705 3.62 4.28 47.35
C SER A 705 3.11 2.86 47.65
N GLY A 706 3.29 1.91 46.73
CA GLY A 706 2.74 0.55 46.84
C GLY A 706 1.22 0.46 46.71
N ARG A 707 0.56 1.50 46.18
CA ARG A 707 -0.87 1.51 45.84
C ARG A 707 -1.17 0.60 44.65
N ALA A 708 -0.24 0.53 43.69
CA ALA A 708 -0.17 -0.48 42.64
C ALA A 708 1.11 -1.32 42.82
N GLN A 709 1.06 -2.59 42.43
CA GLN A 709 2.26 -3.45 42.40
C GLN A 709 2.98 -3.41 41.06
N MET A 710 2.26 -3.15 39.96
CA MET A 710 2.80 -3.14 38.59
C MET A 710 2.20 -2.01 37.73
N THR A 711 2.88 -1.67 36.65
CA THR A 711 2.44 -0.76 35.58
C THR A 711 2.90 -1.28 34.22
N LEU A 712 2.14 -0.96 33.18
CA LEU A 712 2.46 -1.19 31.76
C LEU A 712 2.98 0.08 31.08
N GLY A 713 3.46 -0.08 29.84
CA GLY A 713 3.86 0.98 28.92
C GLY A 713 4.66 2.12 29.53
N MET A 714 5.67 1.80 30.34
CA MET A 714 6.52 2.80 30.98
C MET A 714 7.92 2.76 30.38
N TYR A 715 8.33 3.90 29.81
CA TYR A 715 9.68 4.14 29.34
C TYR A 715 10.72 3.95 30.45
N TYR A 716 11.76 3.16 30.15
CA TYR A 716 12.92 3.02 31.00
C TYR A 716 13.68 4.35 31.08
N THR A 717 13.92 4.84 32.30
CA THR A 717 14.88 5.93 32.54
C THR A 717 15.73 5.60 33.75
N ALA A 718 16.97 6.10 33.78
CA ALA A 718 17.87 5.89 34.92
C ALA A 718 17.26 6.36 36.26
N GLU A 719 16.53 7.49 36.25
CA GLU A 719 15.83 8.01 37.42
C GLU A 719 14.68 7.10 37.87
N ARG A 720 13.85 6.60 36.95
CA ARG A 720 12.78 5.66 37.29
C ARG A 720 13.34 4.32 37.78
N ALA A 721 14.45 3.86 37.21
CA ALA A 721 15.14 2.64 37.61
C ALA A 721 15.75 2.73 39.02
N GLU A 722 15.92 3.93 39.61
CA GLU A 722 16.25 4.06 41.04
C GLU A 722 15.11 3.57 41.95
N LYS A 723 13.85 3.57 41.48
CA LYS A 723 12.66 3.35 42.31
C LYS A 723 11.74 2.20 41.85
N ILE A 724 11.75 1.87 40.56
CA ILE A 724 10.93 0.85 39.91
C ILE A 724 11.87 -0.23 39.33
N LEU A 725 11.43 -1.49 39.27
CA LEU A 725 12.11 -2.58 38.55
C LEU A 725 11.49 -2.70 37.15
N PHE A 726 12.32 -2.78 36.12
CA PHE A 726 11.87 -2.89 34.73
C PHE A 726 12.22 -4.25 34.14
N THR A 727 11.28 -4.85 33.40
CA THR A 727 11.54 -6.03 32.56
C THR A 727 12.53 -5.69 31.46
N ASN A 728 12.92 -6.70 30.67
CA ASN A 728 13.46 -6.40 29.34
C ASN A 728 12.43 -5.60 28.51
N PRO A 729 12.91 -4.75 27.59
CA PRO A 729 12.05 -3.99 26.70
C PRO A 729 11.29 -4.92 25.76
N PHE A 730 10.01 -4.61 25.51
CA PHE A 730 9.13 -5.43 24.67
C PHE A 730 8.63 -4.72 23.41
N PHE A 731 8.75 -3.39 23.34
CA PHE A 731 8.30 -2.58 22.21
C PHE A 731 9.10 -1.26 22.15
N SER A 732 9.48 -0.80 20.96
CA SER A 732 10.12 0.51 20.76
C SER A 732 9.08 1.54 20.31
N ASN A 733 8.99 2.69 20.98
CA ASN A 733 8.00 3.72 20.68
C ASN A 733 8.56 5.13 20.86
N PRO A 734 9.36 5.62 19.89
CA PRO A 734 10.11 6.86 19.98
C PRO A 734 9.22 8.10 20.08
N GLN A 735 9.71 9.18 20.69
CA GLN A 735 8.98 10.47 20.68
C GLN A 735 9.15 11.19 19.34
N VAL A 736 8.10 11.87 18.90
CA VAL A 736 8.12 12.78 17.75
C VAL A 736 7.37 14.07 18.05
N LEU A 737 7.67 15.13 17.30
CA LEU A 737 6.82 16.32 17.22
C LEU A 737 5.80 16.13 16.09
N ILE A 738 4.52 16.37 16.39
CA ILE A 738 3.51 16.63 15.37
C ILE A 738 3.29 18.14 15.22
N ALA A 739 3.00 18.58 14.01
CA ALA A 739 2.61 19.95 13.69
C ALA A 739 1.44 19.95 12.70
N ARG A 740 0.75 21.08 12.59
CA ARG A 740 -0.09 21.33 11.40
C ARG A 740 0.80 21.31 10.16
N LYS A 741 0.40 20.59 9.11
CA LYS A 741 1.04 20.64 7.79
C LYS A 741 1.23 22.09 7.39
N THR A 742 2.47 22.50 7.19
CA THR A 742 2.77 23.75 6.49
C THR A 742 3.00 23.53 4.99
N ASN A 743 2.65 22.34 4.51
CA ASN A 743 2.76 21.92 3.12
C ASN A 743 1.45 22.16 2.33
N VAL A 744 0.72 23.21 2.69
CA VAL A 744 0.43 24.21 1.67
C VAL A 744 1.62 25.16 1.69
N GLU A 745 2.68 24.85 0.93
CA GLU A 745 3.73 25.84 0.67
C GLU A 745 3.02 27.08 0.12
N ALA A 746 3.08 28.21 0.84
CA ALA A 746 2.15 29.31 0.61
C ALA A 746 2.31 29.88 -0.80
N GLY A 747 1.36 29.54 -1.68
CA GLY A 747 1.44 29.81 -3.11
C GLY A 747 2.22 28.76 -3.90
N LEU A 748 1.85 27.47 -3.81
CA LEU A 748 2.03 26.52 -4.91
C LEU A 748 1.04 26.81 -6.05
N GLU A 749 1.38 26.44 -7.28
CA GLU A 749 0.46 26.54 -8.43
C GLU A 749 -0.68 25.51 -8.35
N TYR A 750 -0.39 24.33 -7.79
CA TYR A 750 -1.32 23.25 -7.49
C TYR A 750 -1.08 22.82 -6.03
N ASN A 751 -2.12 22.45 -5.30
CA ASN A 751 -2.05 22.08 -3.89
C ASN A 751 -2.46 20.63 -3.64
N ALA A 752 -3.10 19.98 -4.62
CA ALA A 752 -3.43 18.55 -4.62
C ALA A 752 -3.12 17.86 -5.96
N LEU A 753 -2.87 16.54 -5.93
CA LEU A 753 -2.64 15.68 -7.09
C LEU A 753 -3.82 15.69 -8.07
N ALA A 754 -5.05 15.76 -7.55
CA ALA A 754 -6.26 15.85 -8.36
C ALA A 754 -6.30 17.08 -9.29
N GLU A 755 -5.61 18.18 -8.95
CA GLU A 755 -5.53 19.37 -9.81
C GLU A 755 -4.63 19.16 -11.06
N LEU A 756 -3.84 18.08 -11.07
CA LEU A 756 -3.03 17.66 -12.21
C LEU A 756 -3.82 16.74 -13.19
N SER A 757 -5.09 16.45 -12.92
CA SER A 757 -5.95 15.71 -13.86
C SER A 757 -6.04 16.44 -15.21
N GLY A 758 -5.79 15.73 -16.30
CA GLY A 758 -5.74 16.30 -17.64
C GLY A 758 -4.53 17.20 -17.92
N LYS A 759 -3.58 17.38 -16.98
CA LYS A 759 -2.39 18.24 -17.14
C LYS A 759 -1.17 17.47 -17.66
N PRO A 760 -0.21 18.15 -18.33
CA PRO A 760 1.06 17.53 -18.70
C PRO A 760 1.90 17.20 -17.46
N VAL A 761 2.27 15.94 -17.27
CA VAL A 761 3.16 15.48 -16.18
C VAL A 761 4.38 14.80 -16.79
N ALA A 762 5.57 14.99 -16.20
CA ALA A 762 6.78 14.33 -16.70
C ALA A 762 6.83 12.84 -16.36
N ALA A 763 7.55 12.06 -17.17
CA ALA A 763 7.95 10.69 -16.83
C ALA A 763 9.35 10.38 -17.37
N LEU A 764 10.22 9.81 -16.52
CA LEU A 764 11.58 9.44 -16.89
C LEU A 764 11.59 8.10 -17.61
N THR A 765 12.10 8.08 -18.85
CA THR A 765 12.00 6.94 -19.77
C THR A 765 12.71 5.69 -19.21
N GLY A 766 11.92 4.65 -18.92
CA GLY A 766 12.39 3.36 -18.38
C GLY A 766 12.22 3.20 -16.87
N THR A 767 11.82 4.25 -16.15
CA THR A 767 11.28 4.15 -14.79
C THR A 767 9.86 3.56 -14.81
N ILE A 768 9.23 3.43 -13.64
CA ILE A 768 7.80 3.10 -13.49
C ILE A 768 6.95 4.34 -13.17
N PHE A 769 7.51 5.56 -13.27
CA PHE A 769 6.79 6.78 -12.92
C PHE A 769 5.58 7.06 -13.82
N ASP A 770 5.57 6.54 -15.05
CA ASP A 770 4.39 6.54 -15.91
C ASP A 770 3.25 5.70 -15.32
N GLN A 771 3.57 4.49 -14.82
CA GLN A 771 2.62 3.60 -14.16
C GLN A 771 2.14 4.17 -12.81
N ILE A 772 3.05 4.67 -11.98
CA ILE A 772 2.75 5.29 -10.68
C ILE A 772 1.86 6.54 -10.86
N VAL A 773 2.23 7.47 -11.73
CA VAL A 773 1.44 8.69 -11.96
C VAL A 773 0.05 8.36 -12.53
N LEU A 774 -0.08 7.42 -13.46
CA LEU A 774 -1.39 7.03 -14.00
C LEU A 774 -2.23 6.20 -13.02
N GLY A 775 -1.62 5.56 -12.03
CA GLY A 775 -2.33 4.88 -10.93
C GLY A 775 -3.10 5.86 -10.04
N VAL A 776 -2.55 7.07 -9.82
CA VAL A 776 -3.14 8.08 -8.93
C VAL A 776 -3.84 9.22 -9.69
N ILE A 777 -3.35 9.56 -10.88
CA ILE A 777 -3.88 10.63 -11.73
C ILE A 777 -4.14 10.04 -13.14
N PRO A 778 -5.23 9.26 -13.35
CA PRO A 778 -5.42 8.50 -14.59
C PRO A 778 -5.56 9.35 -15.87
N GLU A 779 -5.95 10.63 -15.74
CA GLU A 779 -6.05 11.55 -16.88
C GLU A 779 -4.77 12.37 -17.13
N ALA A 780 -3.67 12.12 -16.41
CA ALA A 780 -2.41 12.85 -16.60
C ALA A 780 -1.85 12.65 -18.02
N GLN A 781 -1.45 13.76 -18.66
CA GLN A 781 -0.85 13.74 -19.99
C GLN A 781 0.67 13.53 -19.88
N LEU A 782 1.12 12.27 -19.88
CA LEU A 782 2.53 11.96 -19.72
C LEU A 782 3.42 12.50 -20.86
N LEU A 783 4.45 13.26 -20.50
CA LEU A 783 5.53 13.69 -21.38
C LEU A 783 6.84 13.01 -20.98
N TYR A 784 7.38 12.20 -21.88
CA TYR A 784 8.56 11.39 -21.62
C TYR A 784 9.87 12.16 -21.82
N PHE A 785 10.78 12.03 -20.85
CA PHE A 785 12.12 12.60 -20.86
C PHE A 785 13.20 11.54 -20.64
N ASN A 786 14.46 11.83 -20.96
CA ASN A 786 15.59 10.92 -20.74
C ASN A 786 16.52 11.38 -19.59
N SER A 787 16.27 12.56 -19.00
CA SER A 787 17.03 13.03 -17.84
C SER A 787 16.18 13.85 -16.88
N SER A 788 16.41 13.69 -15.57
CA SER A 788 15.74 14.46 -14.51
C SER A 788 15.98 15.97 -14.64
N ALA A 789 17.10 16.38 -15.25
CA ALA A 789 17.38 17.77 -15.59
C ALA A 789 16.57 18.30 -16.80
N ASP A 790 16.08 17.43 -17.69
CA ASP A 790 15.08 17.80 -18.70
C ASP A 790 13.69 17.97 -18.07
N GLU A 791 13.33 17.11 -17.11
CA GLU A 791 12.04 17.14 -16.42
C GLU A 791 11.89 18.42 -15.57
N LEU A 792 12.89 18.74 -14.75
CA LEU A 792 12.93 20.00 -14.00
C LEU A 792 12.97 21.23 -14.90
N ALA A 793 13.71 21.17 -16.00
CA ALA A 793 13.69 22.26 -16.98
C ALA A 793 12.33 22.37 -17.68
N ALA A 794 11.62 21.28 -17.93
CA ALA A 794 10.27 21.31 -18.48
C ALA A 794 9.27 21.92 -17.48
N LEU A 795 9.37 21.57 -16.20
CA LEU A 795 8.55 22.13 -15.12
C LEU A 795 8.78 23.64 -14.96
N LYS A 796 10.03 24.07 -14.82
CA LYS A 796 10.41 25.48 -14.70
C LYS A 796 10.00 26.33 -15.91
N ASN A 797 9.86 25.73 -17.10
CA ASN A 797 9.43 26.41 -18.33
C ASN A 797 7.92 26.26 -18.65
N GLY A 798 7.10 25.69 -17.75
CA GLY A 798 5.66 25.55 -18.00
C GLY A 798 5.28 24.54 -19.10
N LYS A 799 6.13 23.54 -19.37
CA LYS A 799 5.84 22.47 -20.34
C LYS A 799 5.16 21.26 -19.71
N VAL A 800 5.47 21.00 -18.44
CA VAL A 800 4.76 20.07 -17.55
C VAL A 800 4.34 20.86 -16.32
N ASP A 801 3.28 20.43 -15.66
CA ASP A 801 2.71 21.03 -14.45
C ASP A 801 3.13 20.28 -13.18
N GLY A 802 3.56 19.02 -13.31
CA GLY A 802 4.20 18.24 -12.26
C GLY A 802 5.34 17.35 -12.78
N VAL A 803 6.28 17.00 -11.90
CA VAL A 803 7.34 16.01 -12.14
C VAL A 803 7.39 15.02 -10.98
N PRO A 804 7.21 13.70 -11.21
CA PRO A 804 7.42 12.69 -10.19
C PRO A 804 8.90 12.53 -9.89
N PHE A 805 9.26 12.59 -8.61
CA PHE A 805 10.57 12.23 -8.10
C PHE A 805 10.46 11.50 -6.77
N ASP A 806 11.42 10.64 -6.54
CA ASP A 806 11.67 10.01 -5.26
C ASP A 806 12.05 11.07 -4.23
N GLU A 807 11.61 10.90 -2.98
CA GLU A 807 11.71 11.92 -1.94
C GLU A 807 13.10 12.60 -1.80
N PRO A 808 14.25 11.89 -1.79
CA PRO A 808 15.56 12.52 -1.67
C PRO A 808 15.89 13.42 -2.87
N VAL A 809 15.46 13.01 -4.07
CA VAL A 809 15.64 13.75 -5.33
C VAL A 809 14.68 14.95 -5.36
N ALA A 810 13.43 14.79 -4.90
CA ALA A 810 12.44 15.85 -4.80
C ALA A 810 12.88 16.95 -3.80
N ARG A 811 13.34 16.55 -2.60
CA ARG A 811 13.89 17.45 -1.58
C ARG A 811 15.10 18.22 -2.10
N LEU A 812 16.06 17.55 -2.74
CA LEU A 812 17.21 18.21 -3.35
C LEU A 812 16.78 19.18 -4.46
N ALA A 813 15.87 18.77 -5.34
CA ALA A 813 15.39 19.59 -6.43
C ALA A 813 14.76 20.90 -5.95
N VAL A 814 13.93 20.87 -4.88
CA VAL A 814 13.34 22.08 -4.29
C VAL A 814 14.37 22.89 -3.50
N ALA A 815 15.30 22.24 -2.78
CA ALA A 815 16.36 22.93 -2.05
C ALA A 815 17.26 23.80 -2.95
N ILE A 816 17.50 23.38 -4.20
CA ILE A 816 18.32 24.16 -5.16
C ILE A 816 17.51 24.96 -6.18
N ASN A 817 16.18 24.79 -6.25
CA ASN A 817 15.27 25.57 -7.09
C ASN A 817 14.14 26.17 -6.20
N PRO A 818 14.38 27.31 -5.53
CA PRO A 818 13.45 27.87 -4.53
C PRO A 818 12.08 28.28 -5.09
N GLU A 819 11.95 28.38 -6.42
CA GLU A 819 10.69 28.62 -7.15
C GLU A 819 9.83 27.36 -7.37
N LEU A 820 10.34 26.18 -7.02
CA LEU A 820 9.62 24.91 -7.05
C LEU A 820 9.17 24.51 -5.64
N GLY A 821 8.27 23.54 -5.56
CA GLY A 821 7.74 22.98 -4.32
C GLY A 821 7.29 21.54 -4.48
N ILE A 822 7.07 20.83 -3.37
CA ILE A 822 6.62 19.43 -3.37
C ILE A 822 5.13 19.40 -2.98
N LEU A 823 4.31 18.64 -3.70
CA LEU A 823 2.93 18.38 -3.26
C LEU A 823 2.94 17.53 -1.97
N PRO A 824 2.03 17.82 -1.01
CA PRO A 824 2.00 17.14 0.29
C PRO A 824 1.49 15.69 0.24
N GLU A 825 0.91 15.28 -0.88
CA GLU A 825 0.39 13.94 -1.08
C GLU A 825 1.49 13.01 -1.60
N LEU A 826 1.67 11.89 -0.91
CA LEU A 826 2.44 10.75 -1.38
C LEU A 826 1.74 10.17 -2.62
N VAL A 827 2.48 9.95 -3.71
CA VAL A 827 1.94 9.35 -4.94
C VAL A 827 1.95 7.83 -4.81
N ALA A 828 3.09 7.25 -4.43
CA ALA A 828 3.23 5.84 -4.12
C ALA A 828 4.42 5.61 -3.20
N GLU A 829 4.36 4.53 -2.43
CA GLU A 829 5.56 3.91 -1.85
C GLU A 829 6.36 3.24 -2.97
N ASP A 830 7.69 3.35 -2.94
CA ASP A 830 8.61 2.63 -3.82
C ASP A 830 9.74 1.99 -3.00
N HIS A 831 10.09 0.77 -3.38
CA HIS A 831 11.05 -0.09 -2.71
C HIS A 831 12.16 -0.43 -3.69
N TYR A 832 13.41 -0.03 -3.41
CA TYR A 832 14.51 -0.27 -4.33
C TYR A 832 15.23 -1.57 -4.04
N GLY A 833 15.39 -2.37 -5.09
CA GLY A 833 16.14 -3.62 -5.07
C GLY A 833 17.35 -3.54 -5.99
N ILE A 834 18.47 -4.11 -5.55
CA ILE A 834 19.62 -4.37 -6.41
C ILE A 834 19.16 -5.36 -7.47
N SER A 835 19.23 -4.99 -8.75
CA SER A 835 18.86 -5.91 -9.85
C SER A 835 20.09 -6.72 -10.27
N LEU A 836 19.97 -8.03 -10.36
CA LEU A 836 21.02 -8.94 -10.81
C LEU A 836 20.62 -9.64 -12.12
N VAL A 837 21.59 -10.20 -12.83
CA VAL A 837 21.27 -11.13 -13.95
C VAL A 837 20.32 -12.24 -13.48
N LYS A 838 19.39 -12.68 -14.35
CA LYS A 838 18.44 -13.75 -14.02
C LYS A 838 19.18 -15.03 -13.63
N ASP A 839 18.71 -15.71 -12.58
CA ASP A 839 19.32 -16.90 -11.98
C ASP A 839 20.76 -16.64 -11.45
N SER A 840 20.97 -15.48 -10.83
CA SER A 840 22.29 -15.06 -10.34
C SER A 840 22.73 -15.88 -9.11
N PRO A 841 23.99 -16.39 -9.09
CA PRO A 841 24.52 -17.10 -7.93
C PRO A 841 24.78 -16.17 -6.72
N PHE A 842 24.65 -14.85 -6.91
CA PHE A 842 24.94 -13.85 -5.89
C PHE A 842 23.69 -13.33 -5.16
N THR A 843 22.47 -13.56 -5.65
CA THR A 843 21.23 -12.96 -5.08
C THR A 843 21.10 -13.20 -3.57
N ALA A 844 21.25 -14.45 -3.11
CA ALA A 844 21.20 -14.79 -1.68
C ALA A 844 22.38 -14.19 -0.88
N GLN A 845 23.55 -14.00 -1.49
CA GLN A 845 24.72 -13.41 -0.84
C GLN A 845 24.59 -11.88 -0.72
N VAL A 846 23.95 -11.23 -1.71
CA VAL A 846 23.57 -9.81 -1.64
C VAL A 846 22.54 -9.59 -0.54
N ASN A 847 21.48 -10.41 -0.47
CA ASN A 847 20.49 -10.31 0.61
C ASN A 847 21.11 -10.50 2.01
N ALA A 848 22.02 -11.49 2.16
CA ALA A 848 22.76 -11.68 3.41
C ALA A 848 23.64 -10.47 3.77
N ALA A 849 24.29 -9.84 2.79
CA ALA A 849 25.07 -8.61 2.99
C ALA A 849 24.18 -7.42 3.40
N LEU A 850 23.02 -7.25 2.76
CA LEU A 850 22.03 -6.23 3.12
C LEU A 850 21.52 -6.44 4.56
N ALA A 851 21.17 -7.67 4.93
CA ALA A 851 20.73 -8.02 6.28
C ALA A 851 21.80 -7.72 7.33
N ALA A 852 23.07 -8.08 7.08
CA ALA A 852 24.18 -7.78 7.99
C ALA A 852 24.38 -6.26 8.17
N MET A 853 24.32 -5.48 7.09
CA MET A 853 24.45 -4.02 7.15
C MET A 853 23.26 -3.31 7.83
N ARG A 854 22.07 -3.92 7.85
CA ARG A 854 20.96 -3.45 8.70
C ARG A 854 21.24 -3.78 10.17
N GLN A 855 21.69 -5.01 10.46
CA GLN A 855 21.93 -5.48 11.83
C GLN A 855 23.09 -4.74 12.54
N ASP A 856 24.13 -4.33 11.82
CA ASP A 856 25.29 -3.63 12.41
C ASP A 856 25.18 -2.09 12.38
N GLY A 857 24.06 -1.54 11.91
CA GLY A 857 23.81 -0.10 11.81
C GLY A 857 24.49 0.60 10.62
N THR A 858 25.27 -0.11 9.80
CA THR A 858 25.93 0.45 8.60
C THR A 858 24.93 1.11 7.65
N MET A 859 23.77 0.50 7.46
CA MET A 859 22.74 1.01 6.53
C MET A 859 22.23 2.38 7.00
N GLN A 860 21.91 2.54 8.28
CA GLN A 860 21.44 3.81 8.84
C GLN A 860 22.50 4.91 8.70
N ALA A 861 23.75 4.61 9.08
CA ALA A 861 24.85 5.55 8.95
C ALA A 861 25.11 6.00 7.49
N MET A 862 24.76 5.16 6.50
CA MET A 862 24.77 5.55 5.09
C MET A 862 23.59 6.44 4.71
N VAL A 863 22.38 6.16 5.21
CA VAL A 863 21.19 7.01 4.98
C VAL A 863 21.43 8.40 5.54
N ASP A 864 21.82 8.53 6.80
CA ASP A 864 22.07 9.82 7.47
C ASP A 864 23.08 10.69 6.70
N LYS A 865 24.13 10.04 6.19
CA LYS A 865 25.21 10.66 5.42
C LYS A 865 24.77 11.11 4.03
N TRP A 866 24.13 10.24 3.25
CA TRP A 866 23.81 10.54 1.84
C TRP A 866 22.51 11.32 1.67
N MET A 867 21.52 11.10 2.54
CA MET A 867 20.24 11.82 2.52
C MET A 867 20.28 13.11 3.35
N GLY A 868 21.19 13.22 4.32
CA GLY A 868 21.37 14.42 5.15
C GLY A 868 21.74 15.69 4.38
N ALA A 869 21.60 16.84 5.04
CA ALA A 869 21.77 18.15 4.39
C ALA A 869 23.25 18.58 4.18
N ASP A 870 24.22 17.95 4.84
CA ASP A 870 25.63 18.33 4.76
C ASP A 870 26.38 17.62 3.61
N ASP A 871 26.54 18.31 2.47
CA ASP A 871 27.31 17.79 1.33
C ASP A 871 28.81 17.55 1.63
N ALA A 872 29.37 18.13 2.71
CA ALA A 872 30.75 17.87 3.10
C ALA A 872 30.95 16.42 3.58
N LEU A 873 29.89 15.76 4.06
CA LEU A 873 29.90 14.35 4.46
C LEU A 873 29.69 13.39 3.27
N LYS A 874 29.24 13.89 2.12
CA LYS A 874 28.90 13.10 0.91
C LYS A 874 30.14 12.78 0.09
N THR A 875 30.99 11.93 0.66
CA THR A 875 32.21 11.37 0.07
C THR A 875 32.24 9.85 0.24
N LEU A 876 32.71 9.10 -0.75
CA LEU A 876 32.88 7.65 -0.60
C LEU A 876 33.87 7.33 0.55
N PRO A 877 33.60 6.28 1.36
CA PRO A 877 34.53 5.80 2.38
C PRO A 877 35.81 5.20 1.74
N GLU A 878 36.90 5.16 2.51
CA GLU A 878 38.13 4.43 2.13
C GLU A 878 37.93 2.90 2.22
N LEU A 879 37.16 2.35 1.27
CA LEU A 879 36.98 0.91 1.09
C LEU A 879 37.98 0.37 0.07
N GLU A 880 38.61 -0.76 0.39
CA GLU A 880 39.55 -1.42 -0.52
C GLU A 880 38.79 -2.11 -1.66
N ASN A 881 38.61 -1.41 -2.79
CA ASN A 881 38.02 -1.97 -4.02
C ASN A 881 39.04 -2.88 -4.74
N ALA A 882 39.42 -3.96 -4.07
CA ALA A 882 40.26 -5.04 -4.56
C ALA A 882 39.65 -6.37 -4.13
N GLY A 883 39.52 -7.31 -5.07
CA GLY A 883 38.93 -8.61 -4.82
C GLY A 883 39.62 -9.70 -5.62
N GLU A 884 39.89 -10.84 -4.99
CA GLU A 884 40.48 -12.01 -5.64
C GLU A 884 39.43 -12.86 -6.39
N ASN A 885 38.14 -12.73 -6.03
CA ASN A 885 37.03 -13.50 -6.61
C ASN A 885 36.53 -12.97 -7.97
N GLY A 886 37.25 -12.00 -8.57
CA GLY A 886 36.94 -11.45 -9.90
C GLY A 886 36.37 -10.03 -9.87
N VAL A 887 35.75 -9.65 -10.99
CA VAL A 887 35.19 -8.30 -11.20
C VAL A 887 33.66 -8.40 -11.30
N LEU A 888 32.97 -7.55 -10.55
CA LEU A 888 31.53 -7.38 -10.56
C LEU A 888 31.22 -6.11 -11.36
N ARG A 889 30.60 -6.27 -12.55
CA ARG A 889 30.29 -5.14 -13.45
C ARG A 889 28.94 -4.56 -13.08
N VAL A 890 28.93 -3.30 -12.66
CA VAL A 890 27.77 -2.62 -12.08
C VAL A 890 27.28 -1.56 -13.06
N VAL A 891 26.11 -1.74 -13.66
CA VAL A 891 25.49 -0.65 -14.46
C VAL A 891 24.71 0.28 -13.55
N CYS A 892 24.83 1.59 -13.78
CA CYS A 892 24.14 2.59 -12.96
C CYS A 892 23.72 3.82 -13.78
N TYR A 893 22.65 4.47 -13.31
CA TYR A 893 22.19 5.75 -13.83
C TYR A 893 22.72 6.87 -12.95
N THR A 894 23.58 7.74 -13.51
CA THR A 894 24.30 8.78 -12.74
C THR A 894 23.57 10.12 -12.70
N GLY A 895 22.23 10.08 -12.65
CA GLY A 895 21.36 11.26 -12.74
C GLY A 895 20.45 11.48 -11.54
N THR A 896 20.53 10.63 -10.52
CA THR A 896 19.66 10.61 -9.34
C THR A 896 20.46 10.99 -8.09
N GLU A 897 20.94 12.23 -8.01
CA GLU A 897 21.62 12.74 -6.80
C GLU A 897 20.62 12.81 -5.63
N PRO A 898 20.93 12.28 -4.42
CA PRO A 898 22.22 11.75 -3.92
C PRO A 898 22.45 10.22 -4.09
N MET A 899 21.51 9.49 -4.69
CA MET A 899 21.56 8.03 -4.87
C MET A 899 22.73 7.57 -5.73
N CYS A 900 22.86 8.10 -6.95
CA CYS A 900 23.95 7.77 -7.88
C CYS A 900 24.25 8.93 -8.85
N TYR A 901 25.48 9.45 -8.80
CA TYR A 901 25.82 10.72 -9.45
C TYR A 901 27.35 10.93 -9.61
N MET A 902 27.79 11.86 -10.49
CA MET A 902 29.22 12.02 -10.86
C MET A 902 29.92 13.15 -10.07
N LYS A 903 30.73 12.89 -9.03
CA LYS A 903 31.47 13.91 -8.24
C LYS A 903 32.97 13.85 -8.55
N ASP A 904 33.58 14.99 -8.87
CA ASP A 904 35.01 15.14 -9.20
C ASP A 904 35.58 14.16 -10.26
N GLY A 905 34.71 13.67 -11.17
CA GLY A 905 35.07 12.71 -12.22
C GLY A 905 34.86 11.23 -11.86
N GLU A 906 34.44 10.94 -10.63
CA GLU A 906 34.10 9.58 -10.16
C GLU A 906 32.58 9.41 -10.00
N ILE A 907 32.12 8.16 -10.10
CA ILE A 907 30.73 7.79 -9.81
C ILE A 907 30.64 7.62 -8.28
N VAL A 908 29.75 8.36 -7.62
CA VAL A 908 29.55 8.35 -6.15
C VAL A 908 28.05 8.32 -5.82
N GLY A 909 27.72 8.09 -4.54
CA GLY A 909 26.34 8.11 -4.03
C GLY A 909 26.04 6.96 -3.08
N TYR A 910 24.83 6.99 -2.52
CA TYR A 910 24.32 5.93 -1.63
C TYR A 910 24.40 4.54 -2.26
N ASP A 911 23.92 4.40 -3.51
CA ASP A 911 23.94 3.14 -4.26
C ASP A 911 25.38 2.67 -4.54
N VAL A 912 26.30 3.61 -4.73
CA VAL A 912 27.71 3.32 -5.02
C VAL A 912 28.42 2.80 -3.79
N GLU A 913 28.24 3.45 -2.64
CA GLU A 913 28.77 2.98 -1.36
C GLU A 913 28.18 1.62 -0.98
N LEU A 914 26.87 1.42 -1.17
CA LEU A 914 26.20 0.15 -0.95
C LEU A 914 26.84 -0.97 -1.77
N ILE A 915 27.02 -0.76 -3.07
CA ILE A 915 27.59 -1.79 -3.95
C ILE A 915 29.08 -2.02 -3.70
N LEU A 916 29.84 -1.00 -3.25
CA LEU A 916 31.22 -1.22 -2.79
C LEU A 916 31.29 -2.13 -1.57
N ARG A 917 30.40 -1.94 -0.59
CA ARG A 917 30.30 -2.81 0.61
C ARG A 917 29.83 -4.22 0.25
N VAL A 918 28.84 -4.36 -0.61
CA VAL A 918 28.40 -5.66 -1.14
C VAL A 918 29.55 -6.36 -1.88
N ALA A 919 30.28 -5.67 -2.76
CA ALA A 919 31.41 -6.25 -3.48
C ALA A 919 32.54 -6.70 -2.54
N GLN A 920 32.82 -5.95 -1.48
CA GLN A 920 33.75 -6.34 -0.43
C GLN A 920 33.32 -7.63 0.28
N THR A 921 32.03 -7.77 0.63
CA THR A 921 31.47 -9.00 1.23
C THR A 921 31.57 -10.21 0.28
N LEU A 922 31.44 -9.99 -1.03
CA LEU A 922 31.64 -11.02 -2.07
C LEU A 922 33.13 -11.30 -2.36
N GLY A 923 34.07 -10.50 -1.83
CA GLY A 923 35.49 -10.57 -2.17
C GLY A 923 35.80 -10.23 -3.63
N MET A 924 34.95 -9.41 -4.26
CA MET A 924 35.02 -9.04 -5.68
C MET A 924 35.37 -7.55 -5.84
N LYS A 925 35.96 -7.20 -6.98
CA LYS A 925 36.18 -5.80 -7.36
C LYS A 925 34.96 -5.23 -8.08
N ALA A 926 34.38 -4.13 -7.61
CA ALA A 926 33.31 -3.43 -8.33
C ALA A 926 33.87 -2.56 -9.48
N GLU A 927 33.25 -2.64 -10.66
CA GLU A 927 33.52 -1.79 -11.82
C GLU A 927 32.22 -1.14 -12.32
N PHE A 928 32.07 0.16 -12.10
CA PHE A 928 30.85 0.92 -12.40
C PHE A 928 30.80 1.40 -13.86
N ILE A 929 29.62 1.26 -14.49
CA ILE A 929 29.34 1.63 -15.88
C ILE A 929 28.13 2.56 -15.91
N SER A 930 28.34 3.84 -16.23
CA SER A 930 27.27 4.82 -16.41
C SER A 930 26.52 4.58 -17.73
N ALA A 931 25.19 4.51 -17.68
CA ALA A 931 24.33 4.27 -18.84
C ALA A 931 23.06 5.16 -18.84
N GLU A 932 22.14 4.94 -19.78
CA GLU A 932 20.76 5.46 -19.65
C GLU A 932 19.92 4.53 -18.78
N PHE A 933 18.98 5.07 -18.01
CA PHE A 933 18.13 4.29 -17.09
C PHE A 933 17.45 3.10 -17.82
N GLY A 934 16.70 3.39 -18.89
CA GLY A 934 16.06 2.37 -19.75
C GLY A 934 17.01 1.39 -20.48
N SER A 935 18.32 1.48 -20.28
CA SER A 935 19.30 0.52 -20.82
C SER A 935 19.88 -0.44 -19.77
N MET A 936 19.58 -0.24 -18.47
CA MET A 936 20.11 -1.05 -17.37
C MET A 936 19.65 -2.52 -17.43
N ILE A 937 18.34 -2.78 -17.56
CA ILE A 937 17.79 -4.14 -17.70
C ILE A 937 18.31 -4.85 -18.97
N PRO A 938 18.33 -4.23 -20.18
CA PRO A 938 19.00 -4.80 -21.35
C PRO A 938 20.49 -5.12 -21.15
N MET A 939 21.23 -4.36 -20.34
CA MET A 939 22.63 -4.66 -20.01
C MET A 939 22.79 -5.91 -19.12
N LEU A 940 21.86 -6.15 -18.19
CA LEU A 940 21.80 -7.39 -17.42
C LEU A 940 21.44 -8.59 -18.32
N GLN A 941 20.34 -8.49 -19.08
CA GLN A 941 19.88 -9.57 -19.97
C GLN A 941 20.91 -9.99 -21.04
N SER A 942 21.73 -9.04 -21.50
CA SER A 942 22.81 -9.32 -22.46
C SER A 942 24.12 -9.79 -21.82
N GLY A 943 24.22 -9.78 -20.48
CA GLY A 943 25.44 -10.13 -19.72
C GLY A 943 26.55 -9.08 -19.83
N LYS A 944 26.22 -7.82 -20.15
CA LYS A 944 27.15 -6.68 -20.19
C LYS A 944 27.42 -6.10 -18.81
N ALA A 945 26.45 -6.20 -17.91
CA ALA A 945 26.60 -5.99 -16.48
C ALA A 945 26.17 -7.26 -15.74
N ASP A 946 26.66 -7.42 -14.51
CA ASP A 946 26.30 -8.51 -13.58
C ASP A 946 25.24 -8.04 -12.58
N LEU A 947 25.23 -6.73 -12.29
CA LEU A 947 24.42 -6.06 -11.29
C LEU A 947 24.01 -4.66 -11.81
N ALA A 948 22.83 -4.18 -11.44
CA ALA A 948 22.36 -2.81 -11.66
C ALA A 948 21.86 -2.17 -10.35
N ALA A 949 22.32 -0.95 -10.10
CA ALA A 949 21.95 -0.10 -8.96
C ALA A 949 21.80 1.36 -9.44
N GLY A 950 20.99 2.18 -8.78
CA GLY A 950 20.50 3.45 -9.33
C GLY A 950 18.98 3.52 -9.36
N CYS A 951 18.32 3.60 -8.19
CA CYS A 951 16.86 3.78 -8.07
C CYS A 951 16.00 2.73 -8.82
N MET A 952 16.29 1.43 -8.61
CA MET A 952 15.57 0.34 -9.29
C MET A 952 14.41 -0.21 -8.42
N SER A 953 13.22 0.39 -8.59
CA SER A 953 11.94 -0.09 -8.05
C SER A 953 11.73 -1.60 -8.23
N ILE A 954 11.34 -2.30 -7.17
CA ILE A 954 11.00 -3.72 -7.17
C ILE A 954 9.59 -3.90 -7.76
N THR A 955 9.49 -4.56 -8.92
CA THR A 955 8.19 -4.92 -9.52
C THR A 955 8.20 -6.34 -10.04
N ASP A 956 7.04 -6.99 -10.10
CA ASP A 956 6.95 -8.38 -10.58
C ASP A 956 7.30 -8.50 -12.07
N GLU A 957 7.02 -7.46 -12.88
CA GLU A 957 7.48 -7.39 -14.28
C GLU A 957 9.02 -7.38 -14.37
N ARG A 958 9.70 -6.73 -13.42
CA ARG A 958 11.17 -6.75 -13.33
C ARG A 958 11.68 -8.09 -12.79
N LYS A 959 11.07 -8.68 -11.75
CA LYS A 959 11.43 -10.02 -11.23
C LYS A 959 11.32 -11.15 -12.27
N GLN A 960 10.46 -11.00 -13.29
CA GLN A 960 10.39 -11.91 -14.44
C GLN A 960 11.61 -11.78 -15.40
N GLN A 961 12.23 -10.61 -15.45
CA GLN A 961 13.31 -10.27 -16.39
C GLN A 961 14.72 -10.36 -15.78
N VAL A 962 14.82 -10.12 -14.48
CA VAL A 962 16.06 -10.06 -13.68
C VAL A 962 15.80 -10.70 -12.31
N ASP A 963 16.86 -11.02 -11.57
CA ASP A 963 16.72 -11.27 -10.13
C ASP A 963 16.77 -9.94 -9.40
N MET A 964 16.13 -9.84 -8.22
CA MET A 964 16.18 -8.63 -7.39
C MET A 964 16.52 -9.02 -5.96
N SER A 965 17.28 -8.15 -5.28
CA SER A 965 17.52 -8.27 -3.84
C SER A 965 16.28 -7.88 -3.03
N ASP A 966 16.37 -8.10 -1.72
CA ASP A 966 15.51 -7.43 -0.74
C ASP A 966 15.64 -5.90 -0.86
N ALA A 967 14.62 -5.16 -0.43
CA ALA A 967 14.59 -3.70 -0.51
C ALA A 967 15.69 -3.06 0.36
N TYR A 968 16.59 -2.27 -0.24
CA TYR A 968 17.69 -1.59 0.47
C TYR A 968 17.39 -0.10 0.75
N TYR A 969 16.28 0.38 0.22
CA TYR A 969 15.70 1.70 0.43
C TYR A 969 14.20 1.56 0.25
N ASP A 970 13.45 2.13 1.20
CA ASP A 970 12.00 2.17 1.23
C ASP A 970 11.63 3.65 1.40
N GLY A 971 10.80 4.20 0.51
CA GLY A 971 10.46 5.62 0.56
C GLY A 971 9.39 6.04 -0.44
N GLY A 972 9.07 7.34 -0.48
CA GLY A 972 7.96 7.86 -1.26
C GLY A 972 8.34 8.47 -2.61
N VAL A 973 7.45 8.31 -3.61
CA VAL A 973 7.41 9.14 -4.82
C VAL A 973 6.47 10.32 -4.59
N TYR A 974 6.95 11.53 -4.88
CA TYR A 974 6.23 12.79 -4.73
C TYR A 974 6.22 13.58 -6.05
N ILE A 975 5.21 14.43 -6.26
CA ILE A 975 5.21 15.36 -7.39
C ILE A 975 5.82 16.70 -6.98
N VAL A 976 6.85 17.13 -7.70
CA VAL A 976 7.37 18.50 -7.66
C VAL A 976 6.57 19.38 -8.63
N VAL A 977 6.08 20.53 -8.15
CA VAL A 977 5.32 21.54 -8.89
C VAL A 977 5.98 22.92 -8.81
N ARG A 978 5.46 23.92 -9.55
CA ARG A 978 5.88 25.32 -9.44
C ARG A 978 5.19 26.05 -8.29
N LYS A 979 5.81 27.12 -7.78
CA LYS A 979 5.14 28.12 -6.95
C LYS A 979 4.34 29.12 -7.78
N ALA A 980 3.13 29.47 -7.33
CA ALA A 980 2.20 30.40 -7.96
C ALA A 980 2.80 31.80 -8.19
N SER A 981 3.72 32.24 -7.33
CA SER A 981 4.48 33.49 -7.53
C SER A 981 5.39 33.41 -8.75
N ALA A 982 6.01 32.26 -9.02
CA ALA A 982 6.83 32.00 -10.22
C ALA A 982 5.99 31.68 -11.47
N ALA A 983 4.81 31.08 -11.30
CA ALA A 983 3.84 30.86 -12.38
C ALA A 983 3.24 32.17 -12.92
N SER A 984 3.07 33.18 -12.05
CA SER A 984 2.51 34.49 -12.39
C SER A 984 3.58 35.57 -12.71
N ALA A 985 4.78 35.47 -12.13
CA ALA A 985 5.91 36.34 -12.48
C ALA A 985 6.56 35.88 -13.78
N GLY A 986 6.24 36.55 -14.89
CA GLY A 986 6.89 36.30 -16.18
C GLY A 986 8.40 36.51 -16.14
N VAL A 987 9.15 35.41 -16.07
CA VAL A 987 10.63 35.26 -16.09
C VAL A 987 11.39 36.57 -15.82
N GLU A 988 11.62 36.88 -14.54
CA GLU A 988 12.55 37.95 -14.19
C GLU A 988 13.93 37.64 -14.79
N LYS A 989 14.38 38.55 -15.65
CA LYS A 989 15.71 38.46 -16.23
C LYS A 989 16.71 38.95 -15.21
N GLU A 990 17.42 38.01 -14.59
CA GLU A 990 18.81 38.26 -14.22
C GLU A 990 19.52 38.97 -15.38
N SER A 991 20.49 39.83 -15.06
CA SER A 991 21.36 40.41 -16.09
C SER A 991 21.97 39.27 -16.89
N PHE A 992 21.53 39.14 -18.15
CA PHE A 992 21.77 37.99 -19.04
C PHE A 992 23.26 37.57 -19.11
N PHE A 993 24.16 38.55 -19.06
CA PHE A 993 25.61 38.33 -19.09
C PHE A 993 26.18 37.86 -17.74
N THR A 994 25.57 38.23 -16.62
CA THR A 994 25.95 37.80 -15.27
C THR A 994 25.52 36.36 -15.02
N GLY A 995 24.28 36.01 -15.39
CA GLY A 995 23.80 34.62 -15.37
C GLY A 995 24.66 33.71 -16.25
N ILE A 996 25.00 34.14 -17.48
CA ILE A 996 25.92 33.39 -18.36
C ILE A 996 27.30 33.16 -17.72
N ALA A 997 27.85 34.12 -16.96
CA ALA A 997 29.13 33.93 -16.30
C ALA A 997 29.06 32.87 -15.19
N ALA A 998 28.02 32.92 -14.36
CA ALA A 998 27.77 31.92 -13.31
C ALA A 998 27.49 30.53 -13.91
N SER A 999 26.66 30.44 -14.96
CA SER A 999 26.40 29.20 -15.68
C SER A 999 27.65 28.65 -16.36
N PHE A 1000 28.53 29.48 -16.91
CA PHE A 1000 29.82 29.05 -17.47
C PHE A 1000 30.71 28.44 -16.38
N GLU A 1001 30.79 29.08 -15.21
CA GLU A 1001 31.55 28.57 -14.06
C GLU A 1001 31.01 27.22 -13.59
N ARG A 1002 29.70 27.10 -13.36
CA ARG A 1002 29.03 25.83 -13.00
C ARG A 1002 29.20 24.72 -14.05
N THR A 1003 29.19 25.07 -15.34
CA THR A 1003 29.23 24.10 -16.45
C THR A 1003 30.64 23.57 -16.71
N PHE A 1004 31.68 24.40 -16.52
CA PHE A 1004 33.05 24.05 -16.93
C PHE A 1004 34.09 24.07 -15.81
N LEU A 1005 33.99 24.97 -14.83
CA LEU A 1005 35.06 25.25 -13.87
C LEU A 1005 34.84 24.54 -12.53
N THR A 1006 33.62 24.56 -12.01
CA THR A 1006 33.21 23.76 -10.84
C THR A 1006 33.55 22.28 -11.07
N GLU A 1007 34.12 21.61 -10.07
CA GLU A 1007 34.55 20.19 -10.10
C GLU A 1007 35.44 19.82 -11.31
N ASN A 1008 36.12 20.79 -11.94
CA ASN A 1008 36.89 20.59 -13.18
C ASN A 1008 36.09 19.95 -14.34
N ARG A 1009 34.77 20.16 -14.42
CA ARG A 1009 33.85 19.56 -15.42
C ARG A 1009 34.30 19.71 -16.89
N TRP A 1010 35.17 20.69 -17.20
CA TRP A 1010 35.84 20.80 -18.49
C TRP A 1010 36.69 19.56 -18.89
N GLU A 1011 37.24 18.79 -17.93
CA GLU A 1011 38.00 17.57 -18.24
C GLU A 1011 37.07 16.51 -18.89
N LEU A 1012 35.86 16.29 -18.34
CA LEU A 1012 34.81 15.43 -18.92
C LEU A 1012 34.46 15.85 -20.36
N VAL A 1013 34.29 17.16 -20.59
CA VAL A 1013 33.95 17.72 -21.92
C VAL A 1013 35.03 17.40 -22.96
N VAL A 1014 36.31 17.46 -22.57
CA VAL A 1014 37.43 17.12 -23.46
C VAL A 1014 37.46 15.62 -23.76
N GLU A 1015 37.10 14.76 -22.81
CA GLU A 1015 37.04 13.31 -22.99
C GLU A 1015 35.89 12.89 -23.91
N GLY A 1016 34.67 13.35 -23.65
CA GLY A 1016 33.51 13.09 -24.52
C GLY A 1016 33.71 13.60 -25.95
N LEU A 1017 34.31 14.79 -26.11
CA LEU A 1017 34.73 15.31 -27.41
C LEU A 1017 35.77 14.39 -28.10
N GLY A 1018 36.70 13.83 -27.35
CA GLY A 1018 37.69 12.86 -27.82
C GLY A 1018 37.03 11.59 -28.37
N VAL A 1019 36.03 11.06 -27.66
CA VAL A 1019 35.23 9.90 -28.08
C VAL A 1019 34.45 10.21 -29.36
N THR A 1020 33.73 11.34 -29.43
CA THR A 1020 33.02 11.80 -30.64
C THR A 1020 33.95 11.86 -31.86
N VAL A 1021 35.16 12.40 -31.72
CA VAL A 1021 36.14 12.49 -32.81
C VAL A 1021 36.70 11.11 -33.21
N LEU A 1022 36.99 10.25 -32.23
CA LEU A 1022 37.45 8.87 -32.47
C LEU A 1022 36.44 8.09 -33.30
N LEU A 1023 35.17 8.08 -32.87
CA LEU A 1023 34.07 7.41 -33.57
C LEU A 1023 33.94 7.92 -35.01
N ALA A 1024 33.93 9.25 -35.21
CA ALA A 1024 33.77 9.84 -36.53
C ALA A 1024 34.93 9.51 -37.49
N VAL A 1025 36.18 9.58 -37.02
CA VAL A 1025 37.36 9.31 -37.88
C VAL A 1025 37.46 7.83 -38.23
N CYS A 1026 37.32 6.93 -37.26
CA CYS A 1026 37.41 5.49 -37.49
C CYS A 1026 36.26 4.97 -38.37
N SER A 1027 35.02 5.37 -38.05
CA SER A 1027 33.83 4.93 -38.81
C SER A 1027 33.80 5.49 -40.22
N GLY A 1028 34.23 6.74 -40.40
CA GLY A 1028 34.32 7.34 -41.72
C GLY A 1028 35.39 6.69 -42.60
N ALA A 1029 36.53 6.31 -42.03
CA ALA A 1029 37.58 5.60 -42.75
C ALA A 1029 37.14 4.18 -43.15
N LEU A 1030 36.67 3.39 -42.20
CA LEU A 1030 36.23 2.01 -42.42
C LEU A 1030 34.97 1.94 -43.31
N GLY A 1031 33.98 2.80 -43.05
CA GLY A 1031 32.78 2.93 -43.87
C GLY A 1031 33.08 3.35 -45.31
N THR A 1032 34.08 4.21 -45.56
CA THR A 1032 34.50 4.53 -46.93
C THR A 1032 35.09 3.31 -47.66
N VAL A 1033 35.91 2.51 -46.97
CA VAL A 1033 36.49 1.27 -47.55
C VAL A 1033 35.40 0.23 -47.81
N ALA A 1034 34.48 0.04 -46.85
CA ALA A 1034 33.34 -0.85 -46.99
C ALA A 1034 32.41 -0.39 -48.13
N GLY A 1035 32.06 0.89 -48.17
CA GLY A 1035 31.22 1.49 -49.21
C GLY A 1035 31.81 1.38 -50.61
N PHE A 1036 33.13 1.55 -50.76
CA PHE A 1036 33.82 1.26 -52.01
C PHE A 1036 33.69 -0.22 -52.42
N GLY A 1037 33.91 -1.15 -51.49
CA GLY A 1037 33.74 -2.58 -51.71
C GLY A 1037 32.32 -2.95 -52.15
N ILE A 1038 31.31 -2.46 -51.42
CA ILE A 1038 29.89 -2.64 -51.72
C ILE A 1038 29.56 -2.04 -53.10
N CYS A 1039 30.04 -0.83 -53.42
CA CYS A 1039 29.86 -0.21 -54.73
C CYS A 1039 30.43 -1.07 -55.87
N MET A 1040 31.62 -1.67 -55.69
CA MET A 1040 32.21 -2.56 -56.69
C MET A 1040 31.44 -3.87 -56.84
N LEU A 1041 30.92 -4.45 -55.76
CA LEU A 1041 30.03 -5.62 -55.80
C LEU A 1041 28.70 -5.30 -56.50
N ARG A 1042 28.11 -4.14 -56.20
CA ARG A 1042 26.86 -3.62 -56.79
C ARG A 1042 27.00 -3.41 -58.31
N ARG A 1043 28.17 -2.95 -58.77
CA ARG A 1043 28.52 -2.77 -60.20
C ARG A 1043 29.13 -4.02 -60.86
N GLY A 1044 29.30 -5.11 -60.11
CA GLY A 1044 29.88 -6.36 -60.59
C GLY A 1044 28.99 -7.10 -61.60
N ARG A 1045 29.58 -8.00 -62.39
CA ARG A 1045 28.83 -8.82 -63.37
C ARG A 1045 27.99 -9.93 -62.71
N SER A 1046 28.19 -10.20 -61.42
CA SER A 1046 27.45 -11.24 -60.67
C SER A 1046 26.08 -10.72 -60.25
N ARG A 1047 25.01 -11.32 -60.78
CA ARG A 1047 23.62 -11.05 -60.35
C ARG A 1047 23.42 -11.26 -58.85
N ALA A 1048 24.09 -12.27 -58.26
CA ALA A 1048 24.03 -12.54 -56.83
C ALA A 1048 24.71 -11.44 -55.99
N GLY A 1049 25.91 -10.99 -56.39
CA GLY A 1049 26.61 -9.87 -55.73
C GLY A 1049 25.81 -8.57 -55.82
N HIS A 1050 25.25 -8.28 -56.99
CA HIS A 1050 24.36 -7.14 -57.21
C HIS A 1050 23.10 -7.19 -56.33
N ARG A 1051 22.43 -8.35 -56.20
CA ARG A 1051 21.21 -8.50 -55.40
C ARG A 1051 21.49 -8.45 -53.89
N LYS A 1052 22.53 -9.14 -53.40
CA LYS A 1052 22.90 -9.13 -51.97
C LYS A 1052 23.28 -7.73 -51.49
N SER A 1053 24.10 -6.99 -52.25
CA SER A 1053 24.43 -5.59 -51.94
C SER A 1053 23.20 -4.68 -51.98
N ALA A 1054 22.26 -4.88 -52.91
CA ALA A 1054 20.99 -4.13 -52.94
C ALA A 1054 20.17 -4.28 -51.65
N VAL A 1055 20.05 -5.53 -51.16
CA VAL A 1055 19.27 -5.84 -49.96
C VAL A 1055 19.97 -5.26 -48.73
N PHE A 1056 21.29 -5.45 -48.60
CA PHE A 1056 22.07 -4.87 -47.51
C PHE A 1056 21.90 -3.35 -47.42
N ILE A 1057 22.08 -2.63 -48.53
CA ILE A 1057 21.92 -1.16 -48.57
C ILE A 1057 20.52 -0.75 -48.13
N ARG A 1058 19.47 -1.41 -48.66
CA ARG A 1058 18.07 -1.10 -48.32
C ARG A 1058 17.73 -1.34 -46.85
N VAL A 1059 18.24 -2.42 -46.26
CA VAL A 1059 18.05 -2.72 -44.83
C VAL A 1059 18.74 -1.64 -44.00
N ILE A 1060 20.04 -1.41 -44.22
CA ILE A 1060 20.83 -0.49 -43.41
C ILE A 1060 20.36 0.98 -43.53
N GLN A 1061 19.92 1.42 -44.72
CA GLN A 1061 19.35 2.76 -44.91
C GLN A 1061 17.90 2.88 -44.42
N GLY A 1062 17.20 1.76 -44.25
CA GLY A 1062 15.83 1.71 -43.72
C GLY A 1062 15.77 1.57 -42.19
N THR A 1063 16.90 1.31 -41.52
CA THR A 1063 16.98 1.16 -40.06
C THR A 1063 17.52 2.43 -39.42
N PRO A 1064 16.84 3.03 -38.42
CA PRO A 1064 17.38 4.14 -37.64
C PRO A 1064 18.72 3.76 -36.99
N ILE A 1065 19.70 4.67 -36.98
CA ILE A 1065 21.06 4.36 -36.51
C ILE A 1065 21.10 3.95 -35.03
N VAL A 1066 20.29 4.57 -34.16
CA VAL A 1066 20.22 4.19 -32.73
C VAL A 1066 19.73 2.74 -32.56
N VAL A 1067 18.69 2.34 -33.30
CA VAL A 1067 18.16 0.97 -33.29
C VAL A 1067 19.20 -0.03 -33.84
N LEU A 1068 19.93 0.34 -34.90
CA LEU A 1068 21.02 -0.49 -35.43
C LEU A 1068 22.14 -0.69 -34.39
N LEU A 1069 22.50 0.36 -33.64
CA LEU A 1069 23.49 0.29 -32.56
C LEU A 1069 23.01 -0.61 -31.41
N MET A 1070 21.76 -0.46 -30.96
CA MET A 1070 21.16 -1.30 -29.92
C MET A 1070 21.11 -2.77 -30.33
N ILE A 1071 20.68 -3.09 -31.57
CA ILE A 1071 20.68 -4.46 -32.10
C ILE A 1071 22.10 -5.02 -32.16
N LEU A 1072 23.08 -4.23 -32.61
CA LEU A 1072 24.46 -4.68 -32.67
C LEU A 1072 25.01 -4.95 -31.26
N TYR A 1073 24.78 -4.06 -30.29
CA TYR A 1073 25.37 -4.13 -28.96
C TYR A 1073 24.69 -5.16 -28.05
N TYR A 1074 23.36 -5.13 -27.93
CA TYR A 1074 22.61 -5.98 -27.01
C TYR A 1074 22.30 -7.37 -27.58
N ILE A 1075 22.01 -7.48 -28.89
CA ILE A 1075 21.54 -8.73 -29.50
C ILE A 1075 22.69 -9.48 -30.18
N ILE A 1076 23.43 -8.83 -31.09
CA ILE A 1076 24.45 -9.50 -31.91
C ILE A 1076 25.76 -9.71 -31.14
N PHE A 1077 26.21 -8.70 -30.40
CA PHE A 1077 27.42 -8.73 -29.57
C PHE A 1077 27.13 -8.76 -28.07
N GLY A 1078 25.90 -9.07 -27.65
CA GLY A 1078 25.52 -9.13 -26.22
C GLY A 1078 26.44 -10.06 -25.43
N LYS A 1079 26.40 -11.36 -25.78
CA LYS A 1079 27.19 -12.42 -25.14
C LYS A 1079 28.68 -12.45 -25.50
N VAL A 1080 29.21 -11.43 -26.15
CA VAL A 1080 30.63 -11.36 -26.55
C VAL A 1080 31.26 -10.14 -25.90
N ASP A 1081 32.38 -10.32 -25.20
CA ASP A 1081 33.14 -9.19 -24.67
C ASP A 1081 33.79 -8.39 -25.81
N VAL A 1082 33.13 -7.31 -26.20
CA VAL A 1082 33.53 -6.36 -27.22
C VAL A 1082 33.21 -4.97 -26.69
N ALA A 1083 34.24 -4.13 -26.58
CA ALA A 1083 34.09 -2.74 -26.16
C ALA A 1083 33.04 -2.00 -27.00
N ALA A 1084 32.10 -1.32 -26.34
CA ALA A 1084 30.99 -0.62 -26.99
C ALA A 1084 31.46 0.32 -28.12
N VAL A 1085 32.59 1.02 -27.93
CA VAL A 1085 33.24 1.88 -28.93
C VAL A 1085 33.53 1.14 -30.25
N LEU A 1086 33.94 -0.14 -30.22
CA LEU A 1086 34.17 -0.94 -31.43
C LEU A 1086 32.86 -1.32 -32.12
N VAL A 1087 31.81 -1.62 -31.35
CA VAL A 1087 30.46 -1.91 -31.87
C VAL A 1087 29.86 -0.65 -32.51
N ALA A 1088 30.03 0.52 -31.90
CA ALA A 1088 29.67 1.81 -32.46
C ALA A 1088 30.43 2.10 -33.76
N ILE A 1089 31.76 1.91 -33.77
CA ILE A 1089 32.58 2.06 -34.97
C ILE A 1089 32.06 1.16 -36.10
N LEU A 1090 31.72 -0.10 -35.81
CA LEU A 1090 31.15 -1.02 -36.78
C LEU A 1090 29.78 -0.56 -37.29
N GLY A 1091 28.85 -0.19 -36.39
CA GLY A 1091 27.50 0.25 -36.75
C GLY A 1091 27.50 1.49 -37.63
N PHE A 1092 28.24 2.53 -37.24
CA PHE A 1092 28.43 3.72 -38.06
C PHE A 1092 29.18 3.41 -39.37
N SER A 1093 30.16 2.51 -39.39
CA SER A 1093 30.84 2.09 -40.63
C SER A 1093 29.90 1.40 -41.62
N LEU A 1094 28.99 0.54 -41.13
CA LEU A 1094 28.00 -0.14 -41.96
C LEU A 1094 26.98 0.86 -42.53
N ASN A 1095 26.46 1.75 -41.68
CA ASN A 1095 25.52 2.80 -42.06
C ASN A 1095 26.15 3.78 -43.07
N PHE A 1096 27.24 4.45 -42.69
CA PHE A 1096 27.97 5.38 -43.56
C PHE A 1096 28.42 4.69 -44.86
N GLY A 1097 28.92 3.45 -44.77
CA GLY A 1097 29.34 2.67 -45.94
C GLY A 1097 28.20 2.36 -46.92
N ALA A 1098 26.97 2.13 -46.45
CA ALA A 1098 25.81 1.96 -47.31
C ALA A 1098 25.53 3.24 -48.13
N TYR A 1099 25.46 4.40 -47.49
CA TYR A 1099 25.29 5.71 -48.15
C TYR A 1099 26.43 6.02 -49.13
N VAL A 1100 27.69 5.89 -48.68
CA VAL A 1100 28.87 6.10 -49.53
C VAL A 1100 28.88 5.18 -50.74
N SER A 1101 28.41 3.93 -50.63
CA SER A 1101 28.38 2.99 -51.75
C SER A 1101 27.49 3.45 -52.93
N GLU A 1102 26.32 4.02 -52.63
CA GLU A 1102 25.40 4.55 -53.65
C GLU A 1102 25.86 5.91 -54.18
N MET A 1103 26.43 6.78 -53.33
CA MET A 1103 27.06 8.04 -53.75
C MET A 1103 28.21 7.79 -54.73
N MET A 1104 29.10 6.85 -54.42
CA MET A 1104 30.17 6.42 -55.31
C MET A 1104 29.62 5.80 -56.60
N ARG A 1105 28.56 4.99 -56.51
CA ARG A 1105 27.93 4.38 -57.68
C ARG A 1105 27.40 5.44 -58.65
N ALA A 1106 26.60 6.38 -58.14
CA ALA A 1106 26.04 7.49 -58.92
C ALA A 1106 27.15 8.38 -59.53
N GLY A 1107 28.17 8.74 -58.75
CA GLY A 1107 29.31 9.53 -59.24
C GLY A 1107 30.12 8.81 -60.32
N ILE A 1108 30.24 7.49 -60.27
CA ILE A 1108 30.93 6.70 -61.30
C ILE A 1108 30.05 6.55 -62.56
N GLU A 1109 28.74 6.39 -62.42
CA GLU A 1109 27.79 6.30 -63.55
C GLU A 1109 27.62 7.63 -64.29
N ALA A 1110 27.87 8.77 -63.63
CA ALA A 1110 27.92 10.09 -64.25
C ALA A 1110 29.12 10.33 -65.19
N VAL A 1111 30.14 9.45 -65.17
CA VAL A 1111 31.30 9.57 -66.07
C VAL A 1111 30.97 8.99 -67.44
N ASP A 1112 31.12 9.80 -68.48
CA ASP A 1112 30.82 9.44 -69.87
C ASP A 1112 31.52 8.13 -70.32
N LYS A 1113 30.74 7.25 -70.96
CA LYS A 1113 31.20 5.91 -71.40
C LYS A 1113 32.25 6.00 -72.52
N GLY A 1114 32.16 6.98 -73.41
CA GLY A 1114 33.12 7.22 -74.47
C GLY A 1114 34.52 7.52 -73.94
N GLN A 1115 34.65 8.19 -72.79
CA GLN A 1115 35.96 8.35 -72.12
C GLN A 1115 36.55 7.02 -71.64
N ILE A 1116 35.70 6.11 -71.14
CA ILE A 1116 36.10 4.78 -70.68
C ILE A 1116 36.53 3.93 -71.89
N GLU A 1117 35.78 4.00 -72.99
CA GLU A 1117 36.06 3.29 -74.25
C GLU A 1117 37.31 3.81 -74.95
N ALA A 1118 37.50 5.12 -75.07
CA ALA A 1118 38.71 5.74 -75.60
C ALA A 1118 39.97 5.33 -74.80
N ALA A 1119 39.87 5.26 -73.48
CA ALA A 1119 40.97 4.76 -72.64
C ALA A 1119 41.30 3.28 -72.92
N ARG A 1120 40.32 2.45 -73.30
CA ARG A 1120 40.56 1.06 -73.73
C ARG A 1120 41.30 0.99 -75.05
N ALA A 1121 40.87 1.78 -76.03
CA ALA A 1121 41.52 1.87 -77.33
C ALA A 1121 43.00 2.28 -77.20
N LEU A 1122 43.30 3.17 -76.24
CA LEU A 1122 44.67 3.57 -75.88
C LEU A 1122 45.43 2.56 -74.98
N GLY A 1123 44.93 1.33 -74.82
CA GLY A 1123 45.64 0.24 -74.12
C GLY A 1123 45.56 0.25 -72.60
N PHE A 1124 44.66 1.02 -71.97
CA PHE A 1124 44.56 1.04 -70.50
C PHE A 1124 43.85 -0.21 -69.95
N THR A 1125 44.49 -0.87 -68.97
CA THR A 1125 43.92 -2.01 -68.21
C THR A 1125 42.75 -1.56 -67.33
N LYS A 1126 41.91 -2.50 -66.83
CA LYS A 1126 40.68 -2.13 -66.10
C LYS A 1126 40.96 -1.25 -64.88
N ALA A 1127 41.99 -1.61 -64.12
CA ALA A 1127 42.45 -0.82 -62.98
C ALA A 1127 43.04 0.53 -63.39
N ARG A 1128 43.82 0.60 -64.49
CA ARG A 1128 44.40 1.86 -64.98
C ARG A 1128 43.32 2.84 -65.46
N THR A 1129 42.33 2.38 -66.23
CA THR A 1129 41.18 3.22 -66.64
C THR A 1129 40.41 3.72 -65.42
N PHE A 1130 40.12 2.85 -64.45
CA PHE A 1130 39.39 3.24 -63.25
C PHE A 1130 40.15 4.29 -62.43
N TRP A 1131 41.37 3.98 -61.98
CA TRP A 1131 42.11 4.85 -61.06
C TRP A 1131 42.64 6.15 -61.69
N LYS A 1132 42.95 6.17 -62.99
CA LYS A 1132 43.49 7.38 -63.66
C LYS A 1132 42.42 8.26 -64.32
N ILE A 1133 41.25 7.72 -64.68
CA ILE A 1133 40.27 8.43 -65.51
C ILE A 1133 38.89 8.45 -64.84
N THR A 1134 38.32 7.28 -64.52
CA THR A 1134 36.95 7.22 -63.98
C THR A 1134 36.86 7.75 -62.56
N PHE A 1135 37.64 7.22 -61.63
CA PHE A 1135 37.56 7.56 -60.20
C PHE A 1135 37.88 9.04 -59.90
N PRO A 1136 38.93 9.68 -60.47
CA PRO A 1136 39.21 11.10 -60.21
C PRO A 1136 38.12 12.06 -60.72
N GLN A 1137 37.30 11.63 -61.70
CA GLN A 1137 36.15 12.40 -62.17
C GLN A 1137 34.92 12.09 -61.32
N ALA A 1138 34.64 10.81 -61.08
CA ALA A 1138 33.56 10.36 -60.20
C ALA A 1138 33.63 11.01 -58.81
N ALA A 1139 34.83 11.09 -58.23
CA ALA A 1139 35.07 11.75 -56.95
C ALA A 1139 34.59 13.21 -56.96
N ARG A 1140 34.74 13.96 -58.05
CA ARG A 1140 34.24 15.35 -58.13
C ARG A 1140 32.71 15.44 -58.10
N HIS A 1141 32.02 14.41 -58.58
CA HIS A 1141 30.56 14.35 -58.54
C HIS A 1141 30.04 14.00 -57.13
N PHE A 1142 30.65 13.03 -56.44
CA PHE A 1142 30.12 12.56 -55.15
C PHE A 1142 30.76 13.20 -53.90
N LEU A 1143 31.97 13.76 -53.98
CA LEU A 1143 32.67 14.32 -52.81
C LEU A 1143 31.92 15.46 -52.08
N PRO A 1144 31.18 16.36 -52.76
CA PRO A 1144 30.35 17.35 -52.07
C PRO A 1144 29.24 16.71 -51.22
N VAL A 1145 28.64 15.62 -51.69
CA VAL A 1145 27.58 14.88 -50.98
C VAL A 1145 28.19 14.07 -49.84
N TYR A 1146 29.29 13.35 -50.11
CA TYR A 1146 30.08 12.62 -49.10
C TYR A 1146 30.49 13.53 -47.93
N LYS A 1147 30.87 14.79 -48.21
CA LYS A 1147 31.21 15.76 -47.17
C LYS A 1147 30.02 16.05 -46.26
N GLY A 1148 28.82 16.25 -46.82
CA GLY A 1148 27.58 16.42 -46.05
C GLY A 1148 27.26 15.19 -45.21
N GLU A 1149 27.38 14.00 -45.79
CA GLU A 1149 27.14 12.73 -45.10
C GLU A 1149 28.11 12.50 -43.93
N PHE A 1150 29.39 12.82 -44.11
CA PHE A 1150 30.40 12.68 -43.06
C PHE A 1150 30.10 13.63 -41.87
N ILE A 1151 29.62 14.85 -42.16
CA ILE A 1151 29.18 15.81 -41.13
C ILE A 1151 27.88 15.30 -40.46
N SER A 1152 26.98 14.66 -41.21
CA SER A 1152 25.78 14.01 -40.66
C SER A 1152 26.17 12.91 -39.67
N MET A 1153 27.08 12.02 -40.05
CA MET A 1153 27.60 10.95 -39.19
C MET A 1153 28.25 11.47 -37.90
N VAL A 1154 29.00 12.58 -37.96
CA VAL A 1154 29.55 13.23 -36.74
C VAL A 1154 28.42 13.64 -35.78
N LYS A 1155 27.32 14.20 -36.29
CA LYS A 1155 26.15 14.54 -35.46
C LYS A 1155 25.43 13.29 -34.95
N MET A 1156 25.35 12.23 -35.76
CA MET A 1156 24.76 10.95 -35.35
C MET A 1156 25.54 10.23 -34.23
N THR A 1157 26.74 10.69 -33.85
CA THR A 1157 27.42 10.15 -32.65
C THR A 1157 26.65 10.45 -31.36
N SER A 1158 25.82 11.51 -31.31
CA SER A 1158 25.07 11.92 -30.12
C SER A 1158 24.08 10.89 -29.56
N VAL A 1159 23.85 9.76 -30.26
CA VAL A 1159 22.93 8.69 -29.82
C VAL A 1159 23.65 7.48 -29.22
N VAL A 1160 24.96 7.55 -28.98
CA VAL A 1160 25.71 6.40 -28.44
C VAL A 1160 25.55 6.19 -26.93
N GLY A 1161 24.94 7.12 -26.20
CA GLY A 1161 24.56 6.94 -24.79
C GLY A 1161 23.69 5.69 -24.56
N TYR A 1162 22.80 5.38 -25.52
CA TYR A 1162 21.96 4.18 -25.56
C TYR A 1162 22.72 2.83 -25.62
N ILE A 1163 24.05 2.85 -25.76
CA ILE A 1163 24.93 1.67 -25.67
C ILE A 1163 26.10 1.91 -24.71
N ALA A 1164 25.87 2.70 -23.65
CA ALA A 1164 26.82 3.03 -22.58
C ALA A 1164 28.14 3.65 -23.05
N ILE A 1165 28.08 4.57 -24.03
CA ILE A 1165 29.25 5.35 -24.47
C ILE A 1165 29.06 6.82 -24.07
N GLN A 1166 30.00 7.35 -23.31
CA GLN A 1166 30.07 8.77 -22.95
C GLN A 1166 30.70 9.59 -24.08
N ASP A 1167 29.87 10.05 -25.01
CA ASP A 1167 30.25 11.06 -26.00
C ASP A 1167 29.93 12.48 -25.52
N LEU A 1168 30.18 13.48 -26.36
CA LEU A 1168 29.95 14.88 -26.04
C LEU A 1168 28.49 15.19 -25.62
N THR A 1169 27.48 14.49 -26.16
CA THR A 1169 26.09 14.65 -25.72
C THR A 1169 25.89 14.05 -24.33
N LYS A 1170 26.31 12.80 -24.11
CA LYS A 1170 26.13 12.14 -22.80
C LYS A 1170 26.88 12.87 -21.67
N VAL A 1171 28.05 13.44 -21.95
CA VAL A 1171 28.76 14.32 -21.00
C VAL A 1171 27.96 15.60 -20.71
N SER A 1172 27.29 16.16 -21.72
CA SER A 1172 26.39 17.29 -21.51
C SER A 1172 25.27 16.93 -20.54
N ASP A 1173 24.64 15.75 -20.69
CA ASP A 1173 23.55 15.30 -19.83
C ASP A 1173 24.02 15.01 -18.39
N ILE A 1174 25.23 14.47 -18.21
CA ILE A 1174 25.89 14.35 -16.89
C ILE A 1174 26.08 15.73 -16.24
N ILE A 1175 26.59 16.73 -16.97
CA ILE A 1175 26.78 18.07 -16.40
C ILE A 1175 25.43 18.71 -16.03
N ARG A 1176 24.39 18.47 -16.85
CA ARG A 1176 23.04 18.96 -16.60
C ARG A 1176 22.38 18.31 -15.38
N SER A 1177 22.56 17.00 -15.15
CA SER A 1177 22.05 16.35 -13.94
C SER A 1177 22.73 16.88 -12.67
N ARG A 1178 23.96 17.39 -12.76
CA ARG A 1178 24.70 17.98 -11.62
C ARG A 1178 24.50 19.48 -11.40
N THR A 1179 23.94 20.19 -12.36
CA THR A 1179 23.58 21.61 -12.23
C THR A 1179 22.08 21.85 -12.11
N LEU A 1180 21.27 20.83 -12.44
CA LEU A 1180 19.85 20.92 -12.79
C LEU A 1180 19.52 22.10 -13.74
N GLU A 1181 20.52 22.48 -14.56
CA GLU A 1181 20.45 23.60 -15.50
C GLU A 1181 20.61 23.11 -16.94
N ALA A 1182 19.58 23.26 -17.77
CA ALA A 1182 19.62 22.84 -19.17
C ALA A 1182 20.16 23.92 -20.14
N PHE A 1183 19.92 25.20 -19.88
CA PHE A 1183 20.08 26.27 -20.89
C PHE A 1183 21.52 26.42 -21.39
N PHE A 1184 22.46 26.72 -20.49
CA PHE A 1184 23.84 26.98 -20.89
C PHE A 1184 24.58 25.72 -21.37
N PRO A 1185 24.49 24.55 -20.69
CA PRO A 1185 25.15 23.32 -21.17
C PRO A 1185 24.72 22.89 -22.57
N LEU A 1186 23.43 22.98 -22.90
CA LEU A 1186 22.94 22.61 -24.24
C LEU A 1186 23.46 23.57 -25.33
N LEU A 1187 23.54 24.87 -25.05
CA LEU A 1187 24.13 25.85 -25.97
C LEU A 1187 25.64 25.62 -26.16
N ALA A 1188 26.35 25.31 -25.08
CA ALA A 1188 27.76 24.95 -25.12
C ALA A 1188 28.00 23.69 -25.98
N THR A 1189 27.22 22.63 -25.77
CA THR A 1189 27.29 21.38 -26.54
C THR A 1189 26.95 21.59 -28.01
N ALA A 1190 25.89 22.35 -28.33
CA ALA A 1190 25.55 22.72 -29.69
C ALA A 1190 26.68 23.52 -30.38
N PHE A 1191 27.31 24.46 -29.66
CA PHE A 1191 28.45 25.22 -30.16
C PHE A 1191 29.69 24.33 -30.40
N MET A 1192 29.96 23.36 -29.51
CA MET A 1192 31.07 22.42 -29.68
C MET A 1192 30.86 21.48 -30.87
N TYR A 1193 29.66 20.89 -31.05
CA TYR A 1193 29.34 20.13 -32.27
C TYR A 1193 29.44 21.01 -33.54
N PHE A 1194 29.01 22.27 -33.47
CA PHE A 1194 29.17 23.23 -34.57
C PHE A 1194 30.66 23.49 -34.88
N LEU A 1195 31.51 23.68 -33.86
CA LEU A 1195 32.95 23.89 -34.02
C LEU A 1195 33.60 22.67 -34.70
N VAL A 1196 33.33 21.45 -34.21
CA VAL A 1196 33.83 20.20 -34.77
C VAL A 1196 33.38 20.03 -36.23
N ALA A 1197 32.09 20.23 -36.50
CA ALA A 1197 31.54 20.15 -37.86
C ALA A 1197 32.21 21.16 -38.81
N ASN A 1198 32.49 22.39 -38.36
CA ASN A 1198 33.17 23.41 -39.16
C ASN A 1198 34.65 23.09 -39.40
N VAL A 1199 35.38 22.62 -38.38
CA VAL A 1199 36.78 22.19 -38.52
C VAL A 1199 36.89 21.04 -39.54
N LEU A 1200 36.02 20.02 -39.43
CA LEU A 1200 35.95 18.91 -40.39
C LEU A 1200 35.53 19.39 -41.80
N THR A 1201 34.56 20.31 -41.89
CA THR A 1201 34.15 20.96 -43.14
C THR A 1201 35.32 21.63 -43.86
N LEU A 1202 36.16 22.37 -43.13
CA LEU A 1202 37.35 23.04 -43.66
C LEU A 1202 38.43 22.04 -44.09
N LEU A 1203 38.66 20.99 -43.30
CA LEU A 1203 39.61 19.92 -43.64
C LEU A 1203 39.19 19.17 -44.92
N LEU A 1204 37.92 18.78 -45.03
CA LEU A 1204 37.39 18.07 -46.20
C LEU A 1204 37.40 18.96 -47.46
N SER A 1205 37.06 20.26 -47.36
CA SER A 1205 37.15 21.15 -48.53
C SER A 1205 38.59 21.44 -48.98
N ARG A 1206 39.62 21.30 -48.11
CA ARG A 1206 41.02 21.31 -48.58
C ARG A 1206 41.36 20.09 -49.45
N VAL A 1207 40.71 18.94 -49.22
CA VAL A 1207 40.84 17.74 -50.07
C VAL A 1207 40.10 17.94 -51.39
N GLU A 1208 38.88 18.48 -51.34
CA GLU A 1208 38.06 18.86 -52.50
C GLU A 1208 38.81 19.79 -53.47
N ILE A 1209 39.36 20.91 -52.97
CA ILE A 1209 40.13 21.88 -53.77
C ILE A 1209 41.39 21.25 -54.38
N LYS A 1210 42.00 20.25 -53.71
CA LYS A 1210 43.13 19.50 -54.30
C LYS A 1210 42.67 18.59 -55.45
N LEU A 1211 41.44 18.08 -55.45
CA LEU A 1211 40.91 17.14 -56.45
C LEU A 1211 40.22 17.82 -57.66
N ASP A 1212 39.72 19.04 -57.51
CA ASP A 1212 39.13 19.84 -58.60
C ASP A 1212 40.12 20.81 -59.27
N PRO A 1213 40.54 20.58 -60.54
CA PRO A 1213 41.41 21.47 -61.29
C PRO A 1213 40.81 22.84 -61.58
N LYS A 1214 39.47 23.01 -61.56
CA LYS A 1214 38.81 24.31 -61.74
C LYS A 1214 38.94 25.20 -60.51
N ARG A 1215 38.99 24.60 -59.30
CA ARG A 1215 39.18 25.31 -58.01
C ARG A 1215 40.65 25.54 -57.64
N ARG A 1216 41.60 24.82 -58.24
CA ARG A 1216 43.03 25.14 -58.11
C ARG A 1216 43.36 26.46 -58.82
N LYS A 1217 43.83 27.48 -58.07
CA LYS A 1217 44.50 28.65 -58.66
C LYS A 1217 45.73 28.19 -59.47
N ARG A 1218 45.61 28.15 -60.80
CA ARG A 1218 46.76 28.02 -61.70
C ARG A 1218 47.46 29.37 -61.83
N VAL A 1219 48.62 29.51 -61.19
CA VAL A 1219 49.65 30.40 -61.71
C VAL A 1219 50.33 29.66 -62.85
N MET A 1220 50.05 30.03 -64.10
CA MET A 1220 50.80 29.49 -65.24
C MET A 1220 52.18 30.12 -65.27
N LYS A 1221 53.21 29.39 -64.79
CA LYS A 1221 54.61 29.80 -64.96
C LYS A 1221 54.88 29.98 -66.46
N GLY A 1222 55.16 31.22 -66.87
CA GLY A 1222 55.49 31.59 -68.25
C GLY A 1222 54.43 32.37 -69.03
N VAL A 1223 53.26 32.69 -68.45
CA VAL A 1223 52.25 33.54 -69.11
C VAL A 1223 52.12 34.87 -68.37
N VAL A 1224 52.65 35.93 -68.97
CA VAL A 1224 52.32 37.31 -68.60
C VAL A 1224 51.03 37.67 -69.31
N VAL A 1225 50.02 38.10 -68.56
CA VAL A 1225 48.76 38.63 -69.09
C VAL A 1225 48.81 40.14 -68.92
N GLN A 1226 48.61 40.88 -70.01
CA GLN A 1226 48.41 42.34 -69.99
C GLN A 1226 46.98 42.68 -69.58
#